data_AF-K0UND0-F1
#
_entry.id   AF-K0UND0-F1
#
_cell.length_a   1.000
_cell.length_b   1.000
_cell.length_c   1.000
_cell.angle_alpha   90.00
_cell.angle_beta   90.00
_cell.angle_gamma   90.00
#
_symmetry.space_group_name_H-M   'P 1'
#
loop_
_entity.id
_entity.type
_entity.pdbx_description
1 polymer ?
#
loop_
_entity_poly.entity_id
_entity_poly.type
_entity_poly.pdbx_seq_one_letter_code
_entity_poly.pdbx_strand_id
1 'polypeptide(L)'
;MGEAENLDAVDDDPGTQPASFSDLADDTMSTMRPMATQAVFRPNFFDDDEDHDAGYHTGDTVPQLSTTVTRHMSPTRRLGGGLVEIPRVPTRDPLAALMTDPVVAESKRFCWNCGRPVGRSSADGKALSEGWCPHCGSAYSFLPQLNVGDIVADQYEIKGCIAHGGLGWVYLAFDKNVNDRPVVLKGLVHSGDAEAQAIAMAERQFLAEVTHPGIVKIYNFVEHDDKHGNPVGYIVMEYVGGTSLKQATHDRKRDRSLLPVAEAIGYMLEILPALGYLHSIGLVYNDLKPENLMVTEDQLKLIDLGAVSRINSFGYLYGTPGFQAPEIVRTGPTVATDIYTVGRTLAALTLKLRTRRGRYVDGLPEDDPVLAEYDSFGRLLRRAIDPDPRRRFQSAEEMSSQLMGVLREVVAKDTGVPRPGLSTTFSPSRSTFGVDLLVAHTDVYLDGQVHSEKLTAQEIVRALQVPLVDPTDVGAAVLSATVLSEPVQTLDSLRAARHGALDSEGIDLTQSVELPLMEARALLDLGDVAKATRKLDELAARVGWRWRLVWFRAVSELLTADYDSATKHFTEVLDTLPGELAPKLALAATAELAGTADEGKFYDTVWSTDHGVISAGFGLARAQSAAGDRDAAVRTLDEVPATSRHFTTARLTSAVTLLSGRSSSEITEQHIRDAARRVEALPDTEPRVLQIRALVLGTAMDWLADNTASTNHILGFPFTEHGLQLGVEASLRSLARVAPTQSHRYALVDLANSVRPMSTF
;
A
#
# COMPACT_ATOMS: atom_id res chain seq x y z
N MET A 1 -63.53 -34.39 -1.60
CA MET A 1 -64.66 -33.53 -1.18
C MET A 1 -64.08 -32.16 -0.91
N GLY A 2 -64.24 -31.12 -1.71
CA GLY A 2 -64.98 -30.80 -2.94
C GLY A 2 -64.68 -29.30 -3.11
N GLU A 3 -64.10 -28.90 -4.23
CA GLU A 3 -64.74 -28.05 -5.27
C GLU A 3 -64.97 -26.60 -4.79
N ALA A 4 -64.43 -25.51 -5.36
CA ALA A 4 -64.13 -25.06 -6.74
C ALA A 4 -65.08 -23.91 -7.13
N GLU A 5 -64.52 -22.80 -7.62
CA GLU A 5 -65.11 -21.81 -8.56
C GLU A 5 -63.94 -20.91 -9.06
N ASN A 6 -63.32 -21.24 -10.21
CA ASN A 6 -63.50 -20.71 -11.59
C ASN A 6 -63.17 -19.21 -11.75
N LEU A 7 -62.09 -18.77 -12.43
CA LEU A 7 -61.63 -18.86 -13.84
C LEU A 7 -62.45 -18.01 -14.84
N ASP A 8 -61.78 -17.03 -15.47
CA ASP A 8 -61.51 -16.90 -16.93
C ASP A 8 -60.99 -15.47 -17.22
N ALA A 9 -59.75 -15.24 -17.68
CA ALA A 9 -59.13 -15.50 -19.00
C ALA A 9 -59.51 -14.46 -20.07
N VAL A 10 -58.54 -13.64 -20.53
CA VAL A 10 -58.49 -13.04 -21.88
C VAL A 10 -57.02 -12.75 -22.25
N ASP A 11 -56.65 -13.17 -23.46
CA ASP A 11 -55.39 -12.96 -24.18
C ASP A 11 -55.61 -12.01 -25.37
N ASP A 12 -54.51 -11.61 -26.01
CA ASP A 12 -54.33 -10.98 -27.33
C ASP A 12 -54.24 -9.43 -27.52
N ASP A 13 -53.09 -9.06 -28.10
CA ASP A 13 -52.63 -7.86 -28.86
C ASP A 13 -53.66 -7.44 -29.96
N PRO A 14 -53.63 -6.28 -30.70
CA PRO A 14 -52.45 -5.55 -31.22
C PRO A 14 -52.57 -4.02 -31.43
N GLY A 15 -51.52 -3.36 -31.92
CA GLY A 15 -51.70 -2.20 -32.84
C GLY A 15 -50.82 -0.96 -32.63
N THR A 16 -49.87 -0.78 -33.55
CA THR A 16 -49.16 0.46 -33.89
C THR A 16 -50.03 1.54 -34.57
N GLN A 17 -49.62 2.82 -34.45
CA GLN A 17 -49.73 3.98 -35.39
C GLN A 17 -50.30 5.29 -34.75
N PRO A 18 -49.94 6.49 -35.26
CA PRO A 18 -49.33 7.57 -34.50
C PRO A 18 -50.10 8.91 -34.58
N ALA A 19 -49.75 9.90 -33.75
CA ALA A 19 -50.07 11.30 -34.03
C ALA A 19 -49.17 12.29 -33.28
N SER A 20 -48.91 13.40 -33.96
CA SER A 20 -47.90 14.42 -33.74
C SER A 20 -48.34 15.59 -32.87
N PHE A 21 -47.34 16.22 -32.24
CA PHE A 21 -47.13 17.65 -31.97
C PHE A 21 -48.28 18.64 -32.17
N SER A 22 -48.71 19.25 -31.06
CA SER A 22 -48.75 20.73 -30.90
C SER A 22 -48.94 21.13 -29.43
N ASP A 23 -48.08 22.04 -28.99
CA ASP A 23 -48.22 22.96 -27.85
C ASP A 23 -48.02 22.45 -26.42
N LEU A 24 -46.77 22.50 -25.93
CA LEU A 24 -46.50 22.81 -24.53
C LEU A 24 -45.35 23.82 -24.42
N ALA A 25 -45.72 25.01 -23.95
CA ALA A 25 -44.86 26.02 -23.39
C ALA A 25 -44.58 25.74 -21.91
N ASP A 26 -43.42 26.22 -21.48
CA ASP A 26 -42.99 26.66 -20.14
C ASP A 26 -42.96 25.73 -18.91
N ASP A 27 -41.72 25.65 -18.42
CA ASP A 27 -41.25 25.81 -17.04
C ASP A 27 -41.06 24.61 -16.08
N THR A 28 -39.78 24.20 -16.10
CA THR A 28 -38.85 24.03 -14.96
C THR A 28 -38.84 22.72 -14.17
N MET A 29 -37.70 22.04 -14.36
CA MET A 29 -37.20 20.87 -13.65
C MET A 29 -36.37 21.27 -12.42
N SER A 30 -36.26 20.36 -11.46
CA SER A 30 -34.97 20.12 -10.79
C SER A 30 -34.85 18.67 -10.31
N THR A 31 -34.15 17.85 -11.08
CA THR A 31 -33.37 16.68 -10.62
C THR A 31 -32.20 16.49 -11.59
N MET A 32 -30.95 16.45 -11.10
CA MET A 32 -29.93 15.46 -11.49
C MET A 32 -28.53 15.76 -10.93
N ARG A 33 -27.80 14.65 -10.82
CA ARG A 33 -26.47 14.39 -10.27
C ARG A 33 -25.31 15.05 -11.07
N PRO A 34 -24.12 15.22 -10.48
CA PRO A 34 -22.99 15.91 -11.09
C PRO A 34 -22.09 15.01 -11.96
N MET A 35 -21.66 15.54 -13.11
CA MET A 35 -20.56 15.05 -13.95
C MET A 35 -19.35 16.00 -13.90
N ALA A 36 -18.16 15.38 -13.94
CA ALA A 36 -16.91 15.81 -14.60
C ALA A 36 -16.58 17.32 -14.71
N THR A 37 -15.56 17.74 -13.97
CA THR A 37 -14.86 19.02 -14.13
C THR A 37 -13.97 19.02 -15.38
N GLN A 38 -14.40 19.75 -16.41
CA GLN A 38 -13.53 20.23 -17.49
C GLN A 38 -12.75 21.48 -17.02
N ALA A 39 -11.48 21.55 -17.43
CA ALA A 39 -10.56 22.62 -17.11
C ALA A 39 -11.00 23.98 -17.72
N VAL A 40 -11.15 24.98 -16.85
CA VAL A 40 -11.39 26.37 -17.24
C VAL A 40 -10.06 27.04 -17.57
N PHE A 41 -9.87 27.39 -18.84
CA PHE A 41 -8.79 28.23 -19.34
C PHE A 41 -9.07 29.69 -18.90
N ARG A 42 -8.17 30.27 -18.09
CA ARG A 42 -8.20 31.70 -17.71
C ARG A 42 -7.33 32.50 -18.69
N PRO A 43 -7.83 33.55 -19.36
CA PRO A 43 -6.98 34.48 -20.08
C PRO A 43 -6.27 35.42 -19.09
N ASN A 44 -4.98 35.63 -19.31
CA ASN A 44 -4.15 36.57 -18.55
C ASN A 44 -4.63 38.00 -18.77
N PHE A 45 -4.84 38.72 -17.66
CA PHE A 45 -4.89 40.17 -17.61
C PHE A 45 -3.46 40.74 -17.67
N PHE A 46 -3.22 41.64 -18.61
CA PHE A 46 -2.16 42.66 -18.56
C PHE A 46 -2.78 43.96 -19.11
N ASP A 47 -3.09 44.88 -18.21
CA ASP A 47 -3.17 46.33 -18.44
C ASP A 47 -1.81 46.88 -17.95
N ASP A 48 -1.19 47.95 -18.44
CA ASP A 48 -1.43 48.89 -19.53
C ASP A 48 -0.13 49.73 -19.69
N ASP A 49 -0.11 50.58 -20.72
CA ASP A 49 0.69 51.81 -20.89
C ASP A 49 1.98 51.82 -21.75
N GLU A 50 1.77 52.30 -22.99
CA GLU A 50 2.42 53.42 -23.71
C GLU A 50 3.96 53.41 -23.96
N ASP A 51 4.37 53.29 -25.23
CA ASP A 51 4.90 54.42 -26.03
C ASP A 51 5.26 54.05 -27.50
N HIS A 52 5.26 55.07 -28.36
CA HIS A 52 5.54 55.14 -29.82
C HIS A 52 6.79 54.36 -30.33
N ASP A 53 6.99 53.99 -31.60
CA ASP A 53 6.84 54.73 -32.87
C ASP A 53 6.99 53.78 -34.10
N ALA A 54 6.67 54.32 -35.28
CA ALA A 54 6.43 53.70 -36.58
C ALA A 54 7.52 52.82 -37.24
N GLY A 55 7.06 51.91 -38.11
CA GLY A 55 7.90 51.23 -39.11
C GLY A 55 7.13 50.27 -40.03
N TYR A 56 6.61 50.79 -41.15
CA TYR A 56 6.05 49.98 -42.24
C TYR A 56 7.12 49.13 -42.92
N HIS A 57 6.98 47.79 -42.90
CA HIS A 57 7.65 46.89 -43.84
C HIS A 57 6.71 45.79 -44.33
N THR A 58 6.39 45.86 -45.61
CA THR A 58 5.81 44.80 -46.44
C THR A 58 6.84 43.71 -46.72
N GLY A 59 6.50 42.43 -46.51
CA GLY A 59 7.34 41.31 -46.97
C GLY A 59 6.87 39.93 -46.50
N ASP A 60 6.37 39.15 -47.46
CA ASP A 60 6.40 37.68 -47.60
C ASP A 60 5.95 36.76 -46.45
N THR A 61 4.77 36.16 -46.64
CA THR A 61 4.31 34.94 -45.99
C THR A 61 5.14 33.73 -46.44
N VAL A 62 6.14 33.35 -45.65
CA VAL A 62 6.78 32.03 -45.73
C VAL A 62 5.96 31.05 -44.87
N PRO A 63 5.59 29.85 -45.38
CA PRO A 63 4.89 28.87 -44.58
C PRO A 63 5.81 28.37 -43.46
N GLN A 64 5.42 28.61 -42.20
CA GLN A 64 6.07 28.02 -41.04
C GLN A 64 5.99 26.50 -41.16
N LEU A 65 7.16 25.88 -41.37
CA LEU A 65 7.39 24.47 -41.11
C LEU A 65 6.83 24.14 -39.74
N SER A 66 5.78 23.31 -39.71
CA SER A 66 5.31 22.68 -38.48
C SER A 66 6.46 21.80 -37.97
N THR A 67 7.27 22.35 -37.08
CA THR A 67 8.21 21.58 -36.28
C THR A 67 7.39 20.65 -35.42
N THR A 68 7.32 19.39 -35.83
CA THR A 68 6.80 18.30 -35.00
C THR A 68 7.68 18.27 -33.75
N VAL A 69 7.21 18.86 -32.65
CA VAL A 69 7.90 18.78 -31.36
C VAL A 69 7.76 17.34 -30.90
N THR A 70 8.77 16.52 -31.20
CA THR A 70 8.92 15.20 -30.59
C THR A 70 9.16 15.42 -29.09
N ARG A 71 8.14 15.13 -28.27
CA ARG A 71 8.32 15.12 -26.82
C ARG A 71 9.36 14.05 -26.49
N HIS A 72 10.52 14.46 -26.00
CA HIS A 72 11.48 13.54 -25.41
C HIS A 72 10.82 12.85 -24.22
N MET A 73 10.51 11.57 -24.36
CA MET A 73 9.97 10.77 -23.25
C MET A 73 11.08 10.55 -22.21
N SER A 74 10.72 10.65 -20.93
CA SER A 74 11.66 10.35 -19.84
C SER A 74 12.20 8.92 -20.00
N PRO A 75 13.51 8.68 -19.82
CA PRO A 75 14.10 7.35 -19.89
C PRO A 75 13.60 6.41 -18.77
N THR A 76 12.93 6.96 -17.75
CA THR A 76 12.34 6.20 -16.64
C THR A 76 10.80 6.30 -16.64
N ARG A 77 10.15 5.21 -16.23
CA ARG A 77 8.73 5.10 -15.91
C ARG A 77 8.55 5.14 -14.40
N ARG A 78 7.44 5.73 -13.94
CA ARG A 78 7.07 5.81 -12.53
C ARG A 78 5.93 4.83 -12.23
N LEU A 79 6.13 3.95 -11.26
CA LEU A 79 5.14 2.99 -10.76
C LEU A 79 4.74 3.28 -9.32
N GLY A 80 3.66 2.64 -8.86
CA GLY A 80 3.20 2.75 -7.47
C GLY A 80 2.90 4.18 -7.03
N GLY A 81 2.18 4.95 -7.86
CA GLY A 81 1.86 6.34 -7.56
C GLY A 81 3.05 7.31 -7.61
N GLY A 82 4.15 6.95 -8.29
CA GLY A 82 5.35 7.79 -8.38
C GLY A 82 6.50 7.39 -7.46
N LEU A 83 6.31 6.36 -6.63
CA LEU A 83 7.26 5.95 -5.60
C LEU A 83 8.44 5.13 -6.14
N VAL A 84 8.27 4.49 -7.31
CA VAL A 84 9.27 3.60 -7.88
C VAL A 84 9.61 4.07 -9.29
N GLU A 85 10.89 4.34 -9.54
CA GLU A 85 11.39 4.65 -10.89
C GLU A 85 12.01 3.41 -11.53
N ILE A 86 11.53 3.06 -12.72
CA ILE A 86 11.96 1.88 -13.48
C ILE A 86 12.46 2.33 -14.85
N PRO A 87 13.62 1.85 -15.32
CA PRO A 87 14.08 2.13 -16.68
C PRO A 87 13.06 1.66 -17.72
N ARG A 88 12.78 2.49 -18.73
CA ARG A 88 11.94 2.06 -19.86
C ARG A 88 12.65 0.98 -20.67
N VAL A 89 11.90 -0.04 -21.05
CA VAL A 89 12.37 -1.08 -21.97
C VAL A 89 12.06 -0.61 -23.39
N PRO A 90 13.06 -0.39 -24.27
CA PRO A 90 12.79 0.02 -25.64
C PRO A 90 11.92 -1.02 -26.34
N THR A 91 10.96 -0.55 -27.13
CA THR A 91 10.15 -1.43 -27.97
C THR A 91 11.05 -2.23 -28.90
N ARG A 92 10.97 -3.56 -28.84
CA ARG A 92 11.74 -4.45 -29.72
C ARG A 92 11.05 -4.58 -31.08
N ASP A 93 11.82 -4.38 -32.15
CA ASP A 93 11.39 -4.71 -33.52
C ASP A 93 10.86 -6.16 -33.54
N PRO A 94 9.62 -6.40 -34.02
CA PRO A 94 9.06 -7.74 -34.15
C PRO A 94 9.99 -8.73 -34.85
N LEU A 95 10.69 -8.29 -35.90
CA LEU A 95 11.59 -9.18 -36.65
C LEU A 95 12.85 -9.53 -35.85
N ALA A 96 13.31 -8.64 -34.98
CA ALA A 96 14.43 -8.93 -34.07
C ALA A 96 14.08 -9.96 -32.99
N ALA A 97 12.79 -10.23 -32.75
CA ALA A 97 12.35 -11.29 -31.83
C ALA A 97 12.38 -12.70 -32.45
N LEU A 98 12.58 -12.81 -33.77
CA LEU A 98 12.61 -14.10 -34.46
C LEU A 98 13.84 -14.92 -34.05
N MET A 99 13.61 -16.19 -33.76
CA MET A 99 14.67 -17.14 -33.51
C MET A 99 15.34 -17.57 -34.82
N THR A 100 16.67 -17.49 -34.88
CA THR A 100 17.44 -17.91 -36.07
C THR A 100 17.37 -19.42 -36.31
N ASP A 101 17.34 -20.22 -35.23
CA ASP A 101 17.21 -21.67 -35.29
C ASP A 101 16.20 -22.15 -34.22
N PRO A 102 14.94 -22.41 -34.60
CA PRO A 102 13.88 -22.80 -33.66
C PRO A 102 14.05 -24.27 -33.23
N VAL A 103 15.00 -24.51 -32.33
CA VAL A 103 15.27 -25.84 -31.76
C VAL A 103 15.15 -25.81 -30.23
N VAL A 104 14.37 -26.74 -29.68
CA VAL A 104 14.32 -26.96 -28.23
C VAL A 104 15.52 -27.80 -27.81
N ALA A 105 16.43 -27.19 -27.04
CA ALA A 105 17.59 -27.88 -26.46
C ALA A 105 17.16 -29.08 -25.60
N GLU A 106 17.90 -30.20 -25.67
CA GLU A 106 17.56 -31.43 -24.95
C GLU A 106 17.29 -31.19 -23.46
N SER A 107 18.11 -30.37 -22.81
CA SER A 107 17.97 -30.03 -21.38
C SER A 107 16.58 -29.47 -21.02
N LYS A 108 15.90 -28.82 -21.98
CA LYS A 108 14.59 -28.18 -21.82
C LYS A 108 13.41 -29.02 -22.32
N ARG A 109 13.64 -30.25 -22.77
CA ARG A 109 12.58 -31.15 -23.27
C ARG A 109 11.89 -31.90 -22.13
N PHE A 110 10.64 -31.55 -21.87
CA PHE A 110 9.79 -32.16 -20.85
C PHE A 110 8.42 -32.49 -21.44
N CYS A 111 7.81 -33.57 -20.95
CA CYS A 111 6.44 -33.92 -21.31
C CYS A 111 5.49 -32.86 -20.77
N TRP A 112 4.64 -32.31 -21.62
CA TRP A 112 3.65 -31.30 -21.25
C TRP A 112 2.62 -31.81 -20.21
N ASN A 113 2.30 -33.11 -20.25
CA ASN A 113 1.32 -33.72 -19.36
C ASN A 113 1.93 -34.09 -17.99
N CYS A 114 2.94 -34.95 -17.95
CA CYS A 114 3.51 -35.45 -16.69
C CYS A 114 4.74 -34.68 -16.17
N GLY A 115 5.28 -33.74 -16.94
CA GLY A 115 6.45 -32.93 -16.58
C GLY A 115 7.79 -33.68 -16.54
N ARG A 116 7.83 -34.97 -16.91
CA ARG A 116 9.08 -35.76 -16.90
C ARG A 116 9.95 -35.45 -18.12
N PRO A 117 11.29 -35.61 -18.03
CA PRO A 117 12.17 -35.49 -19.19
C PRO A 117 11.76 -36.45 -20.32
N VAL A 118 11.68 -35.95 -21.55
CA VAL A 118 11.40 -36.74 -22.77
C VAL A 118 12.34 -36.31 -23.89
N GLY A 119 12.45 -37.12 -24.95
CA GLY A 119 13.28 -36.78 -26.12
C GLY A 119 14.74 -36.52 -25.77
N ARG A 120 15.32 -37.33 -24.87
CA ARG A 120 16.71 -37.24 -24.39
C ARG A 120 17.59 -38.26 -25.11
N SER A 121 18.84 -37.89 -25.35
CA SER A 121 19.85 -38.84 -25.83
C SER A 121 20.13 -39.90 -24.76
N SER A 122 20.30 -41.15 -25.18
CA SER A 122 20.67 -42.27 -24.30
C SER A 122 21.74 -43.13 -24.99
N ALA A 123 22.31 -44.11 -24.28
CA ALA A 123 23.29 -45.03 -24.85
C ALA A 123 22.74 -45.81 -26.07
N ASP A 124 21.42 -46.00 -26.12
CA ASP A 124 20.72 -46.82 -27.11
C ASP A 124 20.13 -46.03 -28.29
N GLY A 125 20.27 -44.69 -28.32
CA GLY A 125 19.71 -43.89 -29.42
C GLY A 125 19.81 -42.37 -29.26
N LYS A 126 19.68 -41.68 -30.40
CA LYS A 126 19.65 -40.20 -30.47
C LYS A 126 18.35 -39.65 -29.88
N ALA A 127 18.43 -38.43 -29.36
CA ALA A 127 17.29 -37.68 -28.87
C ALA A 127 16.26 -37.42 -29.97
N LEU A 128 15.06 -37.98 -29.83
CA LEU A 128 13.95 -37.71 -30.75
C LEU A 128 13.30 -36.35 -30.44
N SER A 129 13.08 -35.55 -31.48
CA SER A 129 12.38 -34.26 -31.38
C SER A 129 10.85 -34.42 -31.35
N GLU A 130 10.33 -35.58 -31.76
CA GLU A 130 8.90 -35.92 -31.71
C GLU A 130 8.74 -37.38 -31.27
N GLY A 131 7.62 -37.71 -30.63
CA GLY A 131 7.32 -39.08 -30.21
C GLY A 131 6.27 -39.13 -29.11
N TRP A 132 6.26 -40.23 -28.35
CA TRP A 132 5.36 -40.43 -27.22
C TRP A 132 6.12 -40.50 -25.92
N CYS A 133 5.57 -39.90 -24.86
CA CYS A 133 6.16 -39.96 -23.54
C CYS A 133 6.19 -41.42 -23.06
N PRO A 134 7.36 -41.99 -22.71
CA PRO A 134 7.46 -43.38 -22.27
C PRO A 134 6.79 -43.62 -20.90
N HIS A 135 6.42 -42.56 -20.18
CA HIS A 135 5.82 -42.66 -18.84
C HIS A 135 4.30 -42.53 -18.83
N CYS A 136 3.72 -41.66 -19.65
CA CYS A 136 2.28 -41.39 -19.64
C CYS A 136 1.61 -41.57 -21.00
N GLY A 137 2.36 -41.95 -22.05
CA GLY A 137 1.82 -42.18 -23.40
C GLY A 137 1.41 -40.92 -24.16
N SER A 138 1.55 -39.72 -23.58
CA SER A 138 1.19 -38.46 -24.26
C SER A 138 2.17 -38.16 -25.40
N ALA A 139 1.64 -37.83 -26.58
CA ALA A 139 2.43 -37.38 -27.71
C ALA A 139 3.14 -36.05 -27.37
N TYR A 140 4.36 -35.87 -27.87
CA TYR A 140 5.11 -34.64 -27.79
C TYR A 140 5.74 -34.33 -29.14
N SER A 141 5.77 -33.05 -29.51
CA SER A 141 6.57 -32.52 -30.61
C SER A 141 7.29 -31.26 -30.15
N PHE A 142 8.59 -31.20 -30.45
CA PHE A 142 9.43 -30.02 -30.25
C PHE A 142 9.75 -29.31 -31.58
N LEU A 143 9.11 -29.73 -32.68
CA LEU A 143 9.27 -29.10 -33.99
C LEU A 143 8.21 -28.01 -34.22
N PRO A 144 8.56 -26.92 -34.94
CA PRO A 144 7.57 -25.96 -35.40
C PRO A 144 6.51 -26.63 -36.28
N GLN A 145 5.25 -26.33 -35.96
CA GLN A 145 4.08 -26.78 -36.71
C GLN A 145 3.78 -25.85 -37.89
N LEU A 146 4.05 -24.55 -37.73
CA LEU A 146 3.98 -23.54 -38.77
C LEU A 146 5.39 -23.13 -39.22
N ASN A 147 5.58 -22.97 -40.52
CA ASN A 147 6.86 -22.61 -41.15
C ASN A 147 6.80 -21.18 -41.71
N VAL A 148 7.98 -20.61 -41.94
CA VAL A 148 8.10 -19.28 -42.55
C VAL A 148 7.49 -19.30 -43.95
N GLY A 149 6.59 -18.35 -44.21
CA GLY A 149 5.87 -18.21 -45.47
C GLY A 149 4.50 -18.89 -45.50
N ASP A 150 4.16 -19.72 -44.51
CA ASP A 150 2.81 -20.27 -44.38
C ASP A 150 1.79 -19.13 -44.22
N ILE A 151 0.61 -19.27 -44.84
CA ILE A 151 -0.51 -18.34 -44.67
C ILE A 151 -1.63 -19.07 -43.95
N VAL A 152 -1.86 -18.69 -42.69
CA VAL A 152 -2.91 -19.27 -41.85
C VAL A 152 -4.22 -18.53 -42.08
N ALA A 153 -5.30 -19.29 -42.35
CA ALA A 153 -6.64 -18.79 -42.62
C ALA A 153 -6.70 -17.67 -43.67
N ASP A 154 -5.86 -17.75 -44.71
CA ASP A 154 -5.71 -16.75 -45.78
C ASP A 154 -5.43 -15.31 -45.30
N GLN A 155 -5.03 -15.12 -44.04
CA GLN A 155 -4.91 -13.81 -43.41
C GLN A 155 -3.53 -13.58 -42.77
N TYR A 156 -2.99 -14.59 -42.10
CA TYR A 156 -1.80 -14.43 -41.25
C TYR A 156 -0.58 -15.06 -41.90
N GLU A 157 0.38 -14.24 -42.34
CA GLU A 157 1.62 -14.73 -42.92
C GLU A 157 2.70 -14.96 -41.86
N ILE A 158 3.12 -16.20 -41.69
CA ILE A 158 4.07 -16.62 -40.67
C ILE A 158 5.49 -16.16 -41.02
N LYS A 159 6.14 -15.46 -40.09
CA LYS A 159 7.52 -14.98 -40.21
C LYS A 159 8.53 -15.86 -39.46
N GLY A 160 8.08 -16.62 -38.48
CA GLY A 160 8.90 -17.60 -37.75
C GLY A 160 8.51 -17.72 -36.28
N CYS A 161 9.36 -18.38 -35.49
CA CYS A 161 9.13 -18.61 -34.07
C CYS A 161 9.78 -17.52 -33.21
N ILE A 162 9.10 -17.09 -32.15
CA ILE A 162 9.63 -16.10 -31.17
C ILE A 162 9.87 -16.73 -29.79
N ALA A 163 9.15 -17.80 -29.45
CA ALA A 163 9.31 -18.50 -28.18
C ALA A 163 8.80 -19.95 -28.27
N HIS A 164 9.20 -20.78 -27.31
CA HIS A 164 8.66 -22.11 -27.10
C HIS A 164 8.18 -22.25 -25.65
N GLY A 165 6.95 -22.69 -25.46
CA GLY A 165 6.30 -22.76 -24.15
C GLY A 165 5.63 -24.10 -23.87
N GLY A 166 4.75 -24.07 -22.87
CA GLY A 166 4.04 -25.25 -22.40
C GLY A 166 3.10 -25.86 -23.42
N LEU A 167 2.54 -25.07 -24.35
CA LEU A 167 1.62 -25.46 -25.45
C LEU A 167 2.32 -25.53 -26.82
N GLY A 168 3.65 -25.64 -26.83
CA GLY A 168 4.46 -25.65 -28.05
C GLY A 168 4.99 -24.28 -28.46
N TRP A 169 5.23 -24.11 -29.76
CA TRP A 169 5.83 -22.92 -30.35
C TRP A 169 4.87 -21.73 -30.40
N VAL A 170 5.44 -20.54 -30.26
CA VAL A 170 4.78 -19.24 -30.40
C VAL A 170 5.33 -18.57 -31.65
N TYR A 171 4.46 -18.20 -32.58
CA TYR A 171 4.83 -17.73 -33.90
C TYR A 171 4.55 -16.24 -34.06
N LEU A 172 5.43 -15.52 -34.75
CA LEU A 172 5.16 -14.18 -35.25
C LEU A 172 4.54 -14.27 -36.64
N ALA A 173 3.48 -13.51 -36.88
CA ALA A 173 2.86 -13.37 -38.19
C ALA A 173 2.50 -11.91 -38.47
N PHE A 174 2.30 -11.58 -39.75
CA PHE A 174 1.73 -10.31 -40.17
C PHE A 174 0.29 -10.51 -40.61
N ASP A 175 -0.62 -9.70 -40.05
CA ASP A 175 -2.03 -9.69 -40.39
C ASP A 175 -2.27 -8.84 -41.66
N LYS A 176 -2.55 -9.52 -42.78
CA LYS A 176 -2.76 -8.87 -44.08
C LYS A 176 -4.01 -8.01 -44.14
N ASN A 177 -4.99 -8.25 -43.25
CA ASN A 177 -6.22 -7.47 -43.22
C ASN A 177 -6.05 -6.14 -42.46
N VAL A 178 -4.93 -5.96 -41.74
CA VAL A 178 -4.68 -4.78 -40.90
C VAL A 178 -3.29 -4.22 -41.15
N ASN A 179 -2.98 -3.85 -42.39
CA ASN A 179 -1.72 -3.19 -42.80
C ASN A 179 -0.45 -3.91 -42.31
N ASP A 180 -0.40 -5.24 -42.47
CA ASP A 180 0.73 -6.09 -42.05
C ASP A 180 1.09 -5.92 -40.56
N ARG A 181 0.09 -5.68 -39.72
CA ARG A 181 0.28 -5.55 -38.28
C ARG A 181 0.92 -6.83 -37.72
N PRO A 182 1.97 -6.72 -36.87
CA PRO A 182 2.53 -7.88 -36.19
C PRO A 182 1.54 -8.46 -35.17
N VAL A 183 1.31 -9.76 -35.29
CA VAL A 183 0.48 -10.57 -34.40
C VAL A 183 1.21 -11.84 -33.99
N VAL A 184 0.74 -12.47 -32.92
CA VAL A 184 1.31 -13.71 -32.38
C VAL A 184 0.28 -14.83 -32.48
N LEU A 185 0.72 -16.00 -32.96
CA LEU A 185 -0.09 -17.22 -33.00
C LEU A 185 0.44 -18.25 -32.00
N LYS A 186 -0.47 -18.90 -31.27
CA LYS A 186 -0.15 -19.97 -30.32
C LYS A 186 -1.19 -21.08 -30.43
N GLY A 187 -0.76 -22.34 -30.42
CA GLY A 187 -1.68 -23.49 -30.45
C GLY A 187 -2.53 -23.59 -29.18
N LEU A 188 -3.78 -24.02 -29.31
CA LEU A 188 -4.74 -24.11 -28.19
C LEU A 188 -4.62 -25.39 -27.37
N VAL A 189 -4.31 -26.52 -28.00
CA VAL A 189 -4.16 -27.84 -27.36
C VAL A 189 -3.04 -28.64 -28.01
N HIS A 190 -2.42 -29.56 -27.25
CA HIS A 190 -1.28 -30.39 -27.70
C HIS A 190 -1.65 -31.55 -28.63
N SER A 191 -2.88 -32.04 -28.49
CA SER A 191 -3.37 -33.22 -29.18
C SER A 191 -4.88 -33.26 -29.02
N GLY A 192 -5.59 -33.55 -30.12
CA GLY A 192 -7.04 -33.65 -30.15
C GLY A 192 -7.46 -33.89 -31.59
N ASP A 193 -8.54 -34.64 -31.77
CA ASP A 193 -9.22 -34.70 -33.07
C ASP A 193 -9.86 -33.34 -33.40
N ALA A 194 -10.40 -33.22 -34.61
CA ALA A 194 -11.04 -31.98 -35.06
C ALA A 194 -12.14 -31.49 -34.10
N GLU A 195 -12.86 -32.42 -33.46
CA GLU A 195 -13.90 -32.11 -32.48
C GLU A 195 -13.30 -31.48 -31.20
N ALA A 196 -12.22 -32.05 -30.66
CA ALA A 196 -11.52 -31.47 -29.51
C ALA A 196 -10.94 -30.08 -29.78
N GLN A 197 -10.48 -29.81 -31.02
CA GLN A 197 -9.97 -28.50 -31.44
C GLN A 197 -11.08 -27.46 -31.52
N ALA A 198 -12.20 -27.83 -32.17
CA ALA A 198 -13.38 -26.97 -32.29
C ALA A 198 -13.99 -26.65 -30.91
N ILE A 199 -14.06 -27.64 -30.00
CA ILE A 199 -14.50 -27.42 -28.61
C ILE A 199 -13.54 -26.47 -27.90
N ALA A 200 -12.23 -26.67 -28.01
CA ALA A 200 -11.22 -25.82 -27.36
C ALA A 200 -11.26 -24.36 -27.83
N MET A 201 -11.62 -24.12 -29.10
CA MET A 201 -11.88 -22.78 -29.65
C MET A 201 -13.17 -22.18 -29.12
N ALA A 202 -14.29 -22.92 -29.20
CA ALA A 202 -15.59 -22.45 -28.73
C ALA A 202 -15.57 -22.10 -27.23
N GLU A 203 -14.88 -22.91 -26.41
CA GLU A 203 -14.72 -22.65 -24.98
C GLU A 203 -13.86 -21.42 -24.66
N ARG A 204 -13.07 -20.91 -25.61
CA ARG A 204 -12.16 -19.76 -25.41
C ARG A 204 -12.57 -18.50 -26.18
N GLN A 205 -13.60 -18.57 -27.02
CA GLN A 205 -14.06 -17.45 -27.84
C GLN A 205 -14.37 -16.19 -27.00
N PHE A 206 -14.85 -16.36 -25.76
CA PHE A 206 -15.13 -15.27 -24.85
C PHE A 206 -13.90 -14.40 -24.51
N LEU A 207 -12.68 -14.92 -24.69
CA LEU A 207 -11.44 -14.16 -24.47
C LEU A 207 -11.27 -13.00 -25.47
N ALA A 208 -11.95 -13.04 -26.62
CA ALA A 208 -11.96 -11.92 -27.57
C ALA A 208 -12.68 -10.67 -27.02
N GLU A 209 -13.58 -10.84 -26.05
CA GLU A 209 -14.31 -9.73 -25.42
C GLU A 209 -13.50 -9.08 -24.28
N VAL A 210 -12.47 -9.76 -23.77
CA VAL A 210 -11.60 -9.27 -22.70
C VAL A 210 -10.77 -8.10 -23.21
N THR A 211 -11.10 -6.89 -22.75
CA THR A 211 -10.45 -5.65 -23.18
C THR A 211 -9.98 -4.85 -21.98
N HIS A 212 -8.66 -4.89 -21.73
CA HIS A 212 -8.03 -4.10 -20.68
C HIS A 212 -6.60 -3.71 -21.10
N PRO A 213 -6.09 -2.49 -20.80
CA PRO A 213 -4.77 -2.04 -21.23
C PRO A 213 -3.62 -2.94 -20.74
N GLY A 214 -3.71 -3.41 -19.48
CA GLY A 214 -2.76 -4.35 -18.87
C GLY A 214 -2.91 -5.82 -19.29
N ILE A 215 -3.76 -6.13 -20.27
CA ILE A 215 -3.96 -7.49 -20.80
C ILE A 215 -3.65 -7.49 -22.30
N VAL A 216 -3.05 -8.58 -22.79
CA VAL A 216 -2.84 -8.82 -24.23
C VAL A 216 -4.19 -8.91 -24.93
N LYS A 217 -4.34 -8.22 -26.07
CA LYS A 217 -5.57 -8.32 -26.86
C LYS A 217 -5.60 -9.63 -27.65
N ILE A 218 -6.72 -10.34 -27.59
CA ILE A 218 -7.02 -11.45 -28.50
C ILE A 218 -7.75 -10.88 -29.71
N TYR A 219 -7.26 -11.16 -30.91
CA TYR A 219 -7.87 -10.68 -32.15
C TYR A 219 -8.76 -11.73 -32.81
N ASN A 220 -8.34 -12.99 -32.80
CA ASN A 220 -9.03 -14.02 -33.54
C ASN A 220 -8.71 -15.42 -33.02
N PHE A 221 -9.52 -16.39 -33.44
CA PHE A 221 -9.28 -17.81 -33.31
C PHE A 221 -9.36 -18.42 -34.72
N VAL A 222 -8.33 -19.17 -35.12
CA VAL A 222 -8.22 -19.70 -36.48
C VAL A 222 -7.83 -21.16 -36.47
N GLU A 223 -8.21 -21.89 -37.52
CA GLU A 223 -7.80 -23.26 -37.76
C GLU A 223 -6.77 -23.31 -38.89
N HIS A 224 -5.82 -24.23 -38.78
CA HIS A 224 -4.89 -24.57 -39.85
C HIS A 224 -4.58 -26.05 -39.82
N ASP A 225 -4.55 -26.68 -40.99
CA ASP A 225 -4.20 -28.09 -41.10
C ASP A 225 -2.72 -28.29 -40.73
N ASP A 226 -2.45 -29.28 -39.90
CA ASP A 226 -1.09 -29.74 -39.63
C ASP A 226 -0.51 -30.50 -40.84
N LYS A 227 0.75 -30.94 -40.72
CA LYS A 227 1.43 -31.73 -41.76
C LYS A 227 0.75 -33.06 -42.09
N HIS A 228 -0.17 -33.51 -41.26
CA HIS A 228 -0.94 -34.75 -41.43
C HIS A 228 -2.36 -34.49 -41.94
N GLY A 229 -2.73 -33.23 -42.21
CA GLY A 229 -4.06 -32.84 -42.67
C GLY A 229 -5.11 -32.80 -41.57
N ASN A 230 -4.71 -32.75 -40.29
CA ASN A 230 -5.64 -32.57 -39.18
C ASN A 230 -5.77 -31.08 -38.85
N PRO A 231 -6.98 -30.56 -38.63
CA PRO A 231 -7.16 -29.16 -38.25
C PRO A 231 -6.59 -28.92 -36.85
N VAL A 232 -5.81 -27.86 -36.69
CA VAL A 232 -5.25 -27.40 -35.41
C VAL A 232 -5.71 -25.98 -35.14
N GLY A 233 -6.26 -25.75 -33.95
CA GLY A 233 -6.72 -24.43 -33.51
C GLY A 233 -5.58 -23.56 -32.97
N TYR A 234 -5.56 -22.30 -33.41
CA TYR A 234 -4.64 -21.26 -32.97
C TYR A 234 -5.38 -20.06 -32.41
N ILE A 235 -4.84 -19.48 -31.34
CA ILE A 235 -5.24 -18.15 -30.87
C ILE A 235 -4.33 -17.09 -31.49
N VAL A 236 -4.93 -16.03 -32.02
CA VAL A 236 -4.25 -14.87 -32.60
C VAL A 236 -4.33 -13.72 -31.61
N MET A 237 -3.17 -13.17 -31.22
CA MET A 237 -3.07 -12.14 -30.18
C MET A 237 -2.10 -11.02 -30.56
N GLU A 238 -2.20 -9.91 -29.83
CA GLU A 238 -1.30 -8.76 -29.91
C GLU A 238 0.17 -9.19 -29.77
N TYR A 239 1.04 -8.75 -30.68
CA TYR A 239 2.48 -8.80 -30.44
C TYR A 239 2.87 -7.77 -29.38
N VAL A 240 3.33 -8.25 -28.23
CA VAL A 240 3.81 -7.41 -27.14
C VAL A 240 5.34 -7.33 -27.21
N GLY A 241 5.86 -6.20 -27.68
CA GLY A 241 7.30 -5.97 -27.89
C GLY A 241 8.06 -5.62 -26.62
N GLY A 242 8.05 -6.51 -25.61
CA GLY A 242 8.64 -6.27 -24.30
C GLY A 242 9.59 -7.37 -23.80
N THR A 243 9.98 -7.28 -22.53
CA THR A 243 10.78 -8.30 -21.84
C THR A 243 9.98 -8.87 -20.68
N SER A 244 9.89 -10.20 -20.56
CA SER A 244 9.22 -10.81 -19.41
C SER A 244 9.96 -10.47 -18.11
N LEU A 245 9.27 -10.39 -16.96
CA LEU A 245 9.94 -10.13 -15.68
C LEU A 245 10.99 -11.19 -15.36
N LYS A 246 10.77 -12.45 -15.77
CA LYS A 246 11.79 -13.50 -15.67
C LYS A 246 13.07 -13.17 -16.46
N GLN A 247 12.94 -12.72 -17.70
CA GLN A 247 14.10 -12.31 -18.50
C GLN A 247 14.77 -11.07 -17.91
N ALA A 248 13.99 -10.09 -17.46
CA ALA A 248 14.51 -8.89 -16.82
C ALA A 248 15.32 -9.20 -15.55
N THR A 249 14.97 -10.24 -14.80
CA THR A 249 15.76 -10.72 -13.66
C THR A 249 17.04 -11.48 -14.06
N HIS A 250 17.08 -12.10 -15.24
CA HIS A 250 18.25 -12.85 -15.73
C HIS A 250 19.28 -11.97 -16.45
N ASP A 251 18.83 -10.92 -17.16
CA ASP A 251 19.70 -10.05 -17.97
C ASP A 251 20.47 -9.01 -17.13
N ARG A 252 20.17 -8.87 -15.83
CA ARG A 252 20.93 -8.02 -14.91
C ARG A 252 22.33 -8.62 -14.74
N LYS A 253 23.34 -8.02 -15.36
CA LYS A 253 24.80 -8.31 -15.24
C LYS A 253 25.37 -8.27 -13.79
N ARG A 254 24.53 -8.09 -12.77
CA ARG A 254 24.90 -8.19 -11.36
C ARG A 254 24.45 -9.57 -10.87
N ASP A 255 25.16 -10.12 -9.91
CA ASP A 255 24.94 -11.41 -9.24
C ASP A 255 23.58 -11.54 -8.47
N ARG A 256 22.51 -10.91 -8.97
CA ARG A 256 21.18 -10.80 -8.36
C ARG A 256 20.10 -11.18 -9.37
N SER A 257 19.68 -12.45 -9.32
CA SER A 257 18.50 -12.97 -10.02
C SER A 257 17.15 -12.53 -9.41
N LEU A 258 17.14 -11.55 -8.50
CA LEU A 258 15.98 -11.11 -7.73
C LEU A 258 15.80 -9.58 -7.84
N LEU A 259 14.56 -9.13 -7.86
CA LEU A 259 14.20 -7.72 -7.85
C LEU A 259 14.22 -7.15 -6.42
N PRO A 260 14.57 -5.85 -6.26
CA PRO A 260 14.22 -5.10 -5.06
C PRO A 260 12.72 -5.19 -4.77
N VAL A 261 12.35 -5.25 -3.48
CA VAL A 261 10.95 -5.39 -3.04
C VAL A 261 10.10 -4.25 -3.61
N ALA A 262 10.57 -3.01 -3.55
CA ALA A 262 9.86 -1.86 -4.12
C ALA A 262 9.55 -2.02 -5.62
N GLU A 263 10.50 -2.51 -6.42
CA GLU A 263 10.29 -2.75 -7.86
C GLU A 263 9.24 -3.83 -8.10
N ALA A 264 9.32 -4.97 -7.39
CA ALA A 264 8.37 -6.07 -7.53
C ALA A 264 6.95 -5.65 -7.12
N ILE A 265 6.83 -4.88 -6.03
CA ILE A 265 5.55 -4.31 -5.61
C ILE A 265 5.01 -3.32 -6.65
N GLY A 266 5.86 -2.43 -7.17
CA GLY A 266 5.48 -1.47 -8.21
C GLY A 266 4.88 -2.14 -9.46
N TYR A 267 5.49 -3.26 -9.90
CA TYR A 267 4.95 -4.08 -10.98
C TYR A 267 3.60 -4.74 -10.61
N MET A 268 3.46 -5.30 -9.42
CA MET A 268 2.19 -5.94 -9.04
C MET A 268 1.04 -4.95 -8.90
N LEU A 269 1.30 -3.74 -8.38
CA LEU A 269 0.29 -2.68 -8.30
C LEU A 269 -0.26 -2.27 -9.68
N GLU A 270 0.51 -2.43 -10.75
CA GLU A 270 0.08 -2.16 -12.12
C GLU A 270 -0.82 -3.26 -12.70
N ILE A 271 -0.68 -4.50 -12.21
CA ILE A 271 -1.40 -5.68 -12.72
C ILE A 271 -2.63 -6.03 -11.89
N LEU A 272 -2.67 -5.69 -10.60
CA LEU A 272 -3.84 -5.91 -9.76
C LEU A 272 -5.15 -5.33 -10.36
N PRO A 273 -5.17 -4.13 -10.99
CA PRO A 273 -6.36 -3.64 -11.69
C PRO A 273 -6.82 -4.53 -12.85
N ALA A 274 -5.88 -5.17 -13.56
CA ALA A 274 -6.23 -6.12 -14.63
C ALA A 274 -6.89 -7.39 -14.07
N LEU A 275 -6.43 -7.87 -12.92
CA LEU A 275 -7.07 -8.99 -12.21
C LEU A 275 -8.45 -8.58 -11.67
N GLY A 276 -8.56 -7.40 -11.04
CA GLY A 276 -9.84 -6.87 -10.57
C GLY A 276 -10.87 -6.74 -11.70
N TYR A 277 -10.44 -6.29 -12.89
CA TYR A 277 -11.27 -6.30 -14.09
C TYR A 277 -11.76 -7.70 -14.45
N LEU A 278 -10.86 -8.70 -14.55
CA LEU A 278 -11.26 -10.09 -14.84
C LEU A 278 -12.26 -10.61 -13.80
N HIS A 279 -12.01 -10.35 -12.51
CA HIS A 279 -12.89 -10.75 -11.42
C HIS A 279 -14.27 -10.11 -11.54
N SER A 280 -14.34 -8.83 -11.94
CA SER A 280 -15.60 -8.09 -12.12
C SER A 280 -16.51 -8.67 -13.20
N ILE A 281 -15.94 -9.34 -14.21
CA ILE A 281 -16.67 -10.02 -15.29
C ILE A 281 -16.78 -11.54 -15.08
N GLY A 282 -16.48 -12.02 -13.86
CA GLY A 282 -16.65 -13.42 -13.47
C GLY A 282 -15.56 -14.37 -13.95
N LEU A 283 -14.37 -13.85 -14.28
CA LEU A 283 -13.21 -14.60 -14.77
C LEU A 283 -12.06 -14.62 -13.75
N VAL A 284 -11.17 -15.59 -13.87
CA VAL A 284 -9.96 -15.78 -13.06
C VAL A 284 -8.78 -16.03 -14.00
N TYR A 285 -7.60 -15.49 -13.69
CA TYR A 285 -6.42 -15.57 -14.55
C TYR A 285 -5.69 -16.92 -14.47
N ASN A 286 -5.64 -17.54 -13.29
CA ASN A 286 -5.14 -18.88 -12.97
C ASN A 286 -3.63 -19.16 -13.13
N ASP A 287 -2.90 -18.44 -13.97
CA ASP A 287 -1.47 -18.70 -14.24
C ASP A 287 -0.59 -17.45 -14.09
N LEU A 288 -0.80 -16.66 -13.04
CA LEU A 288 0.05 -15.51 -12.74
C LEU A 288 1.43 -15.97 -12.25
N LYS A 289 2.47 -15.55 -12.97
CA LYS A 289 3.89 -15.84 -12.70
C LYS A 289 4.80 -14.88 -13.47
N PRO A 290 6.09 -14.75 -13.11
CA PRO A 290 7.03 -13.84 -13.77
C PRO A 290 7.15 -14.00 -15.30
N GLU A 291 6.94 -15.20 -15.83
CA GLU A 291 6.97 -15.48 -17.27
C GLU A 291 5.83 -14.80 -18.04
N ASN A 292 4.66 -14.64 -17.40
CA ASN A 292 3.45 -14.15 -18.04
C ASN A 292 3.28 -12.63 -17.89
N LEU A 293 4.27 -11.96 -17.29
CA LEU A 293 4.30 -10.53 -17.03
C LEU A 293 5.35 -9.88 -17.92
N MET A 294 4.90 -9.11 -18.92
CA MET A 294 5.78 -8.51 -19.91
C MET A 294 5.88 -7.00 -19.73
N VAL A 295 7.09 -6.52 -19.44
CA VAL A 295 7.40 -5.09 -19.35
C VAL A 295 7.61 -4.56 -20.76
N THR A 296 6.75 -3.63 -21.17
CA THR A 296 6.92 -2.84 -22.40
C THR A 296 7.47 -1.46 -22.06
N GLU A 297 7.68 -0.63 -23.07
CA GLU A 297 8.13 0.76 -22.92
C GLU A 297 7.21 1.58 -22.00
N ASP A 298 5.91 1.36 -22.08
CA ASP A 298 4.90 2.18 -21.41
C ASP A 298 4.12 1.50 -20.30
N GLN A 299 4.01 0.16 -20.31
CA GLN A 299 3.16 -0.56 -19.35
C GLN A 299 3.69 -1.97 -19.03
N LEU A 300 3.06 -2.62 -18.06
CA LEU A 300 3.16 -4.04 -17.78
C LEU A 300 1.92 -4.74 -18.35
N LYS A 301 2.11 -5.86 -19.06
CA LYS A 301 1.01 -6.63 -19.67
C LYS A 301 1.03 -8.10 -19.26
N LEU A 302 -0.17 -8.65 -19.05
CA LEU A 302 -0.43 -10.08 -18.99
C LEU A 302 -0.51 -10.64 -20.41
N ILE A 303 0.32 -11.64 -20.74
CA ILE A 303 0.48 -12.12 -22.13
C ILE A 303 -0.06 -13.53 -22.43
N ASP A 304 -0.44 -14.30 -21.42
CA ASP A 304 -0.94 -15.67 -21.62
C ASP A 304 -2.33 -15.83 -21.01
N LEU A 305 -3.37 -15.90 -21.87
CA LEU A 305 -4.75 -16.08 -21.44
C LEU A 305 -5.22 -17.54 -21.54
N GLY A 306 -4.32 -18.49 -21.85
CA GLY A 306 -4.70 -19.88 -22.08
C GLY A 306 -5.30 -20.61 -20.87
N ALA A 307 -5.03 -20.11 -19.66
CA ALA A 307 -5.55 -20.65 -18.40
C ALA A 307 -6.77 -19.89 -17.86
N VAL A 308 -7.18 -18.78 -18.50
CA VAL A 308 -8.30 -17.97 -18.03
C VAL A 308 -9.59 -18.77 -18.08
N SER A 309 -10.37 -18.72 -17.01
CA SER A 309 -11.63 -19.45 -16.90
C SER A 309 -12.65 -18.70 -16.05
N ARG A 310 -13.90 -19.12 -16.11
CA ARG A 310 -14.94 -18.63 -15.20
C ARG A 310 -14.67 -19.03 -13.76
N ILE A 311 -15.11 -18.19 -12.83
CA ILE A 311 -15.12 -18.49 -11.38
C ILE A 311 -15.95 -19.77 -11.14
N ASN A 312 -15.47 -20.62 -10.23
CA ASN A 312 -16.05 -21.92 -9.86
C ASN A 312 -16.23 -22.88 -11.05
N SER A 313 -15.47 -22.69 -12.13
CA SER A 313 -15.48 -23.64 -13.24
C SER A 313 -14.78 -24.95 -12.85
N PHE A 314 -15.28 -26.07 -13.38
CA PHE A 314 -14.72 -27.40 -13.19
C PHE A 314 -14.42 -28.00 -14.57
N GLY A 315 -13.34 -28.78 -14.66
CA GLY A 315 -12.82 -29.29 -15.93
C GLY A 315 -11.29 -29.35 -15.90
N TYR A 316 -10.64 -28.92 -16.98
CA TYR A 316 -9.18 -28.80 -17.01
C TYR A 316 -8.70 -27.59 -16.20
N LEU A 317 -8.17 -27.86 -15.00
CA LEU A 317 -7.59 -26.84 -14.13
C LEU A 317 -6.14 -26.55 -14.55
N TYR A 318 -5.95 -25.51 -15.34
CA TYR A 318 -4.63 -25.05 -15.76
C TYR A 318 -3.95 -24.22 -14.65
N GLY A 319 -2.62 -24.30 -14.59
CA GLY A 319 -1.80 -23.52 -13.67
C GLY A 319 -0.41 -24.14 -13.49
N THR A 320 0.52 -23.33 -12.99
CA THR A 320 1.90 -23.78 -12.76
C THR A 320 2.10 -24.26 -11.31
N PRO A 321 2.46 -25.54 -11.08
CA PRO A 321 2.78 -26.03 -9.73
C PRO A 321 3.89 -25.21 -9.07
N GLY A 322 3.68 -24.82 -7.80
CA GLY A 322 4.54 -23.89 -7.06
C GLY A 322 4.04 -22.43 -7.06
N PHE A 323 3.07 -22.11 -7.94
CA PHE A 323 2.33 -20.84 -7.95
C PHE A 323 0.83 -21.04 -7.71
N GLN A 324 0.25 -22.11 -8.26
CA GLN A 324 -1.17 -22.41 -8.17
C GLN A 324 -1.62 -22.67 -6.72
N ALA A 325 -2.82 -22.21 -6.36
CA ALA A 325 -3.40 -22.40 -5.04
C ALA A 325 -3.71 -23.88 -4.75
N PRO A 326 -3.44 -24.37 -3.51
CA PRO A 326 -3.57 -25.79 -3.18
C PRO A 326 -5.03 -26.30 -3.22
N GLU A 327 -6.00 -25.43 -2.95
CA GLU A 327 -7.41 -25.79 -2.89
C GLU A 327 -8.15 -25.75 -4.24
N ILE A 328 -7.48 -25.36 -5.33
CA ILE A 328 -8.12 -25.17 -6.65
C ILE A 328 -8.88 -26.41 -7.14
N VAL A 329 -8.40 -27.61 -6.80
CA VAL A 329 -9.05 -28.88 -7.14
C VAL A 329 -10.38 -29.09 -6.39
N ARG A 330 -10.54 -28.44 -5.23
CA ARG A 330 -11.72 -28.53 -4.37
C ARG A 330 -12.71 -27.40 -4.67
N THR A 331 -12.23 -26.18 -4.90
CA THR A 331 -13.08 -24.99 -5.07
C THR A 331 -13.35 -24.65 -6.53
N GLY A 332 -12.55 -25.16 -7.45
CA GLY A 332 -12.37 -24.53 -8.76
C GLY A 332 -11.61 -23.20 -8.64
N PRO A 333 -11.41 -22.48 -9.77
CA PRO A 333 -10.85 -21.14 -9.81
C PRO A 333 -11.69 -20.12 -9.05
N THR A 334 -11.07 -19.30 -8.21
CA THR A 334 -11.75 -18.21 -7.48
C THR A 334 -10.86 -16.97 -7.43
N VAL A 335 -11.42 -15.83 -7.00
CA VAL A 335 -10.63 -14.63 -6.67
C VAL A 335 -9.49 -14.99 -5.70
N ALA A 336 -9.78 -15.80 -4.68
CA ALA A 336 -8.80 -16.22 -3.68
C ALA A 336 -7.66 -17.05 -4.29
N THR A 337 -7.90 -17.83 -5.36
CA THR A 337 -6.83 -18.58 -6.03
C THR A 337 -5.91 -17.64 -6.81
N ASP A 338 -6.44 -16.59 -7.45
CA ASP A 338 -5.61 -15.57 -8.10
C ASP A 338 -4.79 -14.78 -7.08
N ILE A 339 -5.38 -14.36 -5.95
CA ILE A 339 -4.66 -13.68 -4.86
C ILE A 339 -3.47 -14.50 -4.36
N TYR A 340 -3.65 -15.82 -4.25
CA TYR A 340 -2.54 -16.74 -3.92
C TYR A 340 -1.41 -16.65 -4.95
N THR A 341 -1.74 -16.68 -6.25
CA THR A 341 -0.73 -16.55 -7.31
C THR A 341 -0.01 -15.19 -7.30
N VAL A 342 -0.67 -14.10 -6.87
CA VAL A 342 -0.01 -12.79 -6.66
C VAL A 342 1.04 -12.90 -5.55
N GLY A 343 0.68 -13.47 -4.40
CA GLY A 343 1.63 -13.69 -3.30
C GLY A 343 2.81 -14.58 -3.71
N ARG A 344 2.55 -15.67 -4.44
CA ARG A 344 3.61 -16.54 -4.98
C ARG A 344 4.50 -15.84 -6.02
N THR A 345 3.92 -14.99 -6.86
CA THR A 345 4.66 -14.21 -7.86
C THR A 345 5.58 -13.19 -7.20
N LEU A 346 5.09 -12.44 -6.20
CA LEU A 346 5.93 -11.52 -5.41
C LEU A 346 7.07 -12.26 -4.72
N ALA A 347 6.78 -13.38 -4.07
CA ALA A 347 7.79 -14.19 -3.40
C ALA A 347 8.85 -14.71 -4.39
N ALA A 348 8.45 -15.18 -5.57
CA ALA A 348 9.38 -15.66 -6.60
C ALA A 348 10.27 -14.56 -7.20
N LEU A 349 9.79 -13.30 -7.23
CA LEU A 349 10.57 -12.15 -7.73
C LEU A 349 11.55 -11.61 -6.70
N THR A 350 11.29 -11.79 -5.40
CA THR A 350 12.00 -11.07 -4.32
C THR A 350 12.80 -11.98 -3.38
N LEU A 351 12.43 -13.26 -3.25
CA LEU A 351 13.00 -14.18 -2.26
C LEU A 351 13.79 -15.31 -2.92
N LYS A 352 14.76 -15.86 -2.18
CA LYS A 352 15.50 -17.07 -2.60
C LYS A 352 14.69 -18.32 -2.27
N LEU A 353 13.60 -18.54 -3.02
CA LEU A 353 12.72 -19.68 -2.81
C LEU A 353 13.42 -21.02 -3.10
N ARG A 354 13.22 -22.00 -2.21
CA ARG A 354 13.70 -23.37 -2.42
C ARG A 354 12.95 -24.02 -3.58
N THR A 355 13.68 -24.74 -4.42
CA THR A 355 13.11 -25.52 -5.52
C THR A 355 13.27 -27.02 -5.30
N ARG A 356 12.25 -27.79 -5.66
CA ARG A 356 12.28 -29.26 -5.69
C ARG A 356 11.70 -29.73 -7.02
N ARG A 357 12.48 -30.51 -7.79
CA ARG A 357 12.10 -30.98 -9.14
C ARG A 357 11.67 -29.82 -10.07
N GLY A 358 12.38 -28.70 -10.01
CA GLY A 358 12.13 -27.52 -10.86
C GLY A 358 10.88 -26.70 -10.48
N ARG A 359 10.27 -26.95 -9.33
CA ARG A 359 9.10 -26.22 -8.80
C ARG A 359 9.45 -25.56 -7.48
N TYR A 360 8.92 -24.38 -7.21
CA TYR A 360 9.05 -23.76 -5.89
C TYR A 360 8.29 -24.57 -4.84
N VAL A 361 8.89 -24.73 -3.66
CA VAL A 361 8.24 -25.35 -2.51
C VAL A 361 7.21 -24.37 -1.93
N ASP A 362 6.12 -24.91 -1.39
CA ASP A 362 5.04 -24.13 -0.77
C ASP A 362 5.53 -23.37 0.47
N GLY A 363 4.81 -22.31 0.84
CA GLY A 363 5.16 -21.43 1.96
C GLY A 363 6.31 -20.47 1.66
N LEU A 364 6.79 -19.82 2.72
CA LEU A 364 7.94 -18.91 2.69
C LEU A 364 9.10 -19.50 3.50
N PRO A 365 10.36 -19.16 3.15
CA PRO A 365 11.51 -19.44 4.02
C PRO A 365 11.35 -18.80 5.41
N GLU A 366 11.68 -19.54 6.48
CA GLU A 366 11.54 -19.07 7.88
C GLU A 366 12.53 -17.93 8.20
N ASP A 367 13.81 -18.09 7.84
CA ASP A 367 14.89 -17.14 8.13
C ASP A 367 15.36 -16.39 6.87
N ASP A 368 14.46 -15.71 6.19
CA ASP A 368 14.81 -14.91 5.01
C ASP A 368 15.14 -13.46 5.39
N PRO A 369 16.33 -12.95 5.00
CA PRO A 369 16.76 -11.60 5.37
C PRO A 369 15.83 -10.50 4.83
N VAL A 370 15.20 -10.71 3.66
CA VAL A 370 14.26 -9.74 3.07
C VAL A 370 13.00 -9.66 3.92
N LEU A 371 12.51 -10.80 4.43
CA LEU A 371 11.31 -10.84 5.28
C LEU A 371 11.57 -10.29 6.69
N ALA A 372 12.79 -10.45 7.20
CA ALA A 372 13.21 -9.85 8.47
C ALA A 372 13.34 -8.32 8.35
N GLU A 373 13.84 -7.83 7.21
CA GLU A 373 13.99 -6.40 6.94
C GLU A 373 12.65 -5.69 6.71
N TYR A 374 11.73 -6.32 5.95
CA TYR A 374 10.43 -5.75 5.59
C TYR A 374 9.27 -6.58 6.20
N ASP A 375 9.01 -6.35 7.49
CA ASP A 375 8.01 -7.08 8.30
C ASP A 375 6.62 -7.13 7.65
N SER A 376 6.09 -5.95 7.27
CA SER A 376 4.79 -5.80 6.62
C SER A 376 4.69 -6.52 5.27
N PHE A 377 5.79 -6.55 4.50
CA PHE A 377 5.85 -7.32 3.25
C PHE A 377 5.75 -8.82 3.53
N GLY A 378 6.45 -9.32 4.56
CA GLY A 378 6.31 -10.71 4.99
C GLY A 378 4.89 -11.07 5.43
N ARG A 379 4.23 -10.22 6.21
CA ARG A 379 2.82 -10.40 6.60
C ARG A 379 1.88 -10.42 5.39
N LEU A 380 2.07 -9.49 4.46
CA LEU A 380 1.31 -9.43 3.21
C LEU A 380 1.45 -10.71 2.39
N LEU A 381 2.67 -11.23 2.23
CA LEU A 381 2.90 -12.48 1.53
C LEU A 381 2.20 -13.65 2.23
N ARG A 382 2.34 -13.77 3.57
CA ARG A 382 1.68 -14.83 4.36
C ARG A 382 0.16 -14.79 4.21
N ARG A 383 -0.45 -13.60 4.29
CA ARG A 383 -1.90 -13.43 4.09
C ARG A 383 -2.31 -13.83 2.67
N ALA A 384 -1.57 -13.39 1.65
CA ALA A 384 -1.88 -13.73 0.26
C ALA A 384 -1.80 -15.25 -0.01
N ILE A 385 -0.83 -15.95 0.61
CA ILE A 385 -0.61 -17.38 0.38
C ILE A 385 -1.20 -18.30 1.45
N ASP A 386 -2.11 -17.81 2.30
CA ASP A 386 -2.69 -18.61 3.38
C ASP A 386 -3.35 -19.88 2.80
N PRO A 387 -3.13 -21.07 3.38
CA PRO A 387 -3.78 -22.30 2.92
C PRO A 387 -5.32 -22.25 2.93
N ASP A 388 -5.92 -21.47 3.85
CA ASP A 388 -7.35 -21.22 3.88
C ASP A 388 -7.68 -20.00 2.99
N PRO A 389 -8.41 -20.19 1.87
CA PRO A 389 -8.76 -19.08 0.96
C PRO A 389 -9.54 -17.96 1.66
N ARG A 390 -10.25 -18.25 2.76
CA ARG A 390 -11.05 -17.26 3.48
C ARG A 390 -10.20 -16.26 4.28
N ARG A 391 -8.94 -16.59 4.57
CA ARG A 391 -8.00 -15.72 5.30
C ARG A 391 -7.22 -14.78 4.39
N ARG A 392 -7.26 -15.01 3.08
CA ARG A 392 -6.59 -14.17 2.07
C ARG A 392 -7.29 -12.81 1.93
N PHE A 393 -6.75 -11.96 1.07
CA PHE A 393 -7.43 -10.75 0.61
C PHE A 393 -8.70 -11.14 -0.16
N GLN A 394 -9.80 -10.44 0.07
CA GLN A 394 -11.11 -10.75 -0.51
C GLN A 394 -11.22 -10.26 -1.96
N SER A 395 -10.43 -9.24 -2.34
CA SER A 395 -10.38 -8.73 -3.71
C SER A 395 -8.98 -8.24 -4.10
N ALA A 396 -8.77 -8.06 -5.40
CA ALA A 396 -7.54 -7.48 -5.94
C ALA A 396 -7.35 -6.01 -5.49
N GLU A 397 -8.45 -5.26 -5.32
CA GLU A 397 -8.46 -3.88 -4.84
C GLU A 397 -8.06 -3.79 -3.37
N GLU A 398 -8.58 -4.69 -2.52
CA GLU A 398 -8.18 -4.77 -1.11
C GLU A 398 -6.68 -5.06 -1.00
N MET A 399 -6.18 -6.04 -1.75
CA MET A 399 -4.76 -6.36 -1.80
C MET A 399 -3.94 -5.17 -2.32
N SER A 400 -4.41 -4.46 -3.34
CA SER A 400 -3.75 -3.29 -3.92
C SER A 400 -3.60 -2.14 -2.91
N SER A 401 -4.64 -1.86 -2.13
CA SER A 401 -4.58 -0.84 -1.08
C SER A 401 -3.54 -1.18 -0.02
N GLN A 402 -3.55 -2.42 0.48
CA GLN A 402 -2.57 -2.88 1.48
C GLN A 402 -1.15 -2.92 0.92
N LEU A 403 -0.99 -3.36 -0.34
CA LEU A 403 0.29 -3.40 -1.03
C LEU A 403 0.88 -2.00 -1.26
N MET A 404 0.04 -0.99 -1.49
CA MET A 404 0.47 0.42 -1.56
C MET A 404 1.00 0.93 -0.23
N GLY A 405 0.34 0.58 0.89
CA GLY A 405 0.83 0.89 2.23
C GLY A 405 2.21 0.27 2.50
N VAL A 406 2.36 -1.02 2.18
CA VAL A 406 3.65 -1.72 2.26
C VAL A 406 4.71 -1.08 1.35
N LEU A 407 4.35 -0.65 0.14
CA LEU A 407 5.29 0.03 -0.75
C LEU A 407 5.83 1.33 -0.14
N ARG A 408 4.96 2.12 0.49
CA ARG A 408 5.36 3.36 1.16
C ARG A 408 6.37 3.09 2.26
N GLU A 409 6.14 2.07 3.08
CA GLU A 409 7.06 1.65 4.15
C GLU A 409 8.42 1.19 3.59
N VAL A 410 8.42 0.34 2.57
CA VAL A 410 9.65 -0.16 1.92
C VAL A 410 10.45 1.00 1.34
N VAL A 411 9.82 1.88 0.56
CA VAL A 411 10.51 3.02 -0.08
C VAL A 411 10.97 4.03 0.97
N ALA A 412 10.19 4.28 2.01
CA ALA A 412 10.59 5.17 3.08
C ALA A 412 11.83 4.66 3.81
N LYS A 413 11.86 3.37 4.15
CA LYS A 413 13.00 2.71 4.78
C LYS A 413 14.25 2.74 3.90
N ASP A 414 14.11 2.40 2.61
CA ASP A 414 15.24 2.32 1.67
C ASP A 414 15.83 3.71 1.32
N THR A 415 14.99 4.74 1.29
CA THR A 415 15.41 6.10 0.87
C THR A 415 15.67 7.05 2.03
N GLY A 416 15.23 6.73 3.24
CA GLY A 416 15.24 7.64 4.39
C GLY A 416 14.29 8.84 4.21
N VAL A 417 13.35 8.77 3.26
CA VAL A 417 12.41 9.86 2.96
C VAL A 417 10.98 9.38 3.20
N PRO A 418 10.23 10.01 4.12
CA PRO A 418 8.85 9.64 4.41
C PRO A 418 7.95 9.65 3.18
N ARG A 419 7.05 8.67 3.10
CA ARG A 419 6.08 8.47 2.03
C ARG A 419 4.67 8.46 2.61
N PRO A 420 4.18 9.61 3.12
CA PRO A 420 2.87 9.67 3.75
C PRO A 420 1.77 9.34 2.74
N GLY A 421 0.65 8.83 3.25
CA GLY A 421 -0.55 8.71 2.43
C GLY A 421 -1.77 8.37 3.24
N LEU A 422 -2.92 8.79 2.72
CA LEU A 422 -4.19 8.55 3.37
C LEU A 422 -4.54 7.07 3.27
N SER A 423 -4.89 6.50 4.42
CA SER A 423 -5.41 5.15 4.53
C SER A 423 -6.84 5.10 4.00
N THR A 424 -7.21 4.00 3.37
CA THR A 424 -8.60 3.71 2.94
C THR A 424 -9.37 2.91 3.99
N THR A 425 -8.74 2.53 5.09
CA THR A 425 -9.28 1.56 6.07
C THR A 425 -9.46 2.17 7.45
N PHE A 426 -8.53 3.02 7.86
CA PHE A 426 -8.51 3.80 9.09
C PHE A 426 -8.57 5.31 8.81
N SER A 427 -9.11 6.06 9.78
CA SER A 427 -9.03 7.52 9.82
C SER A 427 -7.58 8.01 9.96
N PRO A 428 -7.30 9.30 9.72
CA PRO A 428 -6.11 9.95 10.27
C PRO A 428 -6.10 9.91 11.80
N SER A 429 -4.95 10.19 12.41
CA SER A 429 -4.83 10.33 13.86
C SER A 429 -5.74 11.46 14.35
N ARG A 430 -6.50 11.19 15.42
CA ARG A 430 -7.52 12.11 15.95
C ARG A 430 -6.93 13.13 16.90
N SER A 431 -5.84 12.76 17.56
CA SER A 431 -5.04 13.60 18.45
C SER A 431 -3.61 13.05 18.48
N THR A 432 -2.80 13.60 19.36
CA THR A 432 -1.49 13.06 19.74
C THR A 432 -1.53 12.57 21.18
N PHE A 433 -0.70 11.58 21.47
CA PHE A 433 -0.38 11.08 22.80
C PHE A 433 1.13 11.12 23.06
N GLY A 434 1.52 11.22 24.33
CA GLY A 434 2.89 11.09 24.80
C GLY A 434 3.82 12.23 24.37
N VAL A 435 3.29 13.38 23.99
CA VAL A 435 4.10 14.50 23.47
C VAL A 435 4.76 15.30 24.58
N ASP A 436 4.03 15.58 25.66
CA ASP A 436 4.49 16.49 26.72
C ASP A 436 5.17 15.79 27.90
N LEU A 437 5.23 14.44 27.92
CA LEU A 437 5.65 13.67 29.10
C LEU A 437 7.00 14.11 29.68
N LEU A 438 8.02 14.22 28.83
CA LEU A 438 9.39 14.48 29.28
C LEU A 438 9.60 15.95 29.67
N VAL A 439 8.93 16.88 28.99
CA VAL A 439 9.00 18.31 29.32
C VAL A 439 8.09 18.68 30.49
N ALA A 440 7.02 17.93 30.77
CA ALA A 440 6.16 18.14 31.93
C ALA A 440 6.93 17.99 33.24
N HIS A 441 7.95 17.12 33.31
CA HIS A 441 8.86 17.03 34.46
C HIS A 441 9.58 18.35 34.79
N THR A 442 9.69 19.28 33.81
CA THR A 442 10.28 20.60 34.03
C THR A 442 9.28 21.63 34.57
N ASP A 443 7.98 21.30 34.65
CA ASP A 443 6.94 22.18 35.18
C ASP A 443 7.11 22.42 36.70
N VAL A 444 7.92 21.58 37.38
CA VAL A 444 8.39 21.79 38.77
C VAL A 444 9.01 23.17 38.95
N TYR A 445 9.72 23.68 37.94
CA TYR A 445 10.33 25.02 37.97
C TYR A 445 9.27 26.13 37.98
N LEU A 446 8.09 25.89 37.42
CA LEU A 446 7.00 26.85 37.33
C LEU A 446 6.13 26.87 38.59
N ASP A 447 5.76 25.71 39.13
CA ASP A 447 4.75 25.63 40.20
C ASP A 447 5.20 24.96 41.51
N GLY A 448 6.38 24.33 41.52
CA GLY A 448 6.97 23.66 42.68
C GLY A 448 6.38 22.29 43.00
N GLN A 449 5.51 21.75 42.13
CA GLN A 449 4.90 20.43 42.30
C GLN A 449 5.75 19.37 41.61
N VAL A 450 5.73 18.15 42.15
CA VAL A 450 6.40 17.02 41.50
C VAL A 450 5.54 16.55 40.33
N HIS A 451 6.07 16.74 39.13
CA HIS A 451 5.51 16.27 37.88
C HIS A 451 6.14 14.92 37.52
N SER A 452 5.32 13.89 37.38
CA SER A 452 5.74 12.53 37.01
C SER A 452 4.70 11.89 36.07
N GLU A 453 4.32 12.63 35.04
CA GLU A 453 3.33 12.24 34.06
C GLU A 453 3.79 10.95 33.36
N LYS A 454 2.88 9.97 33.34
CA LYS A 454 3.08 8.72 32.61
C LYS A 454 2.12 8.67 31.45
N LEU A 455 2.53 7.98 30.40
CA LEU A 455 1.64 7.64 29.31
C LEU A 455 0.44 6.86 29.85
N THR A 456 -0.77 7.21 29.41
CA THR A 456 -2.00 6.53 29.85
C THR A 456 -2.74 5.90 28.68
N ALA A 457 -3.40 4.76 28.93
CA ALA A 457 -4.24 4.10 27.93
C ALA A 457 -5.34 5.04 27.40
N GLN A 458 -5.92 5.87 28.27
CA GLN A 458 -6.98 6.81 27.88
C GLN A 458 -6.50 7.87 26.87
N GLU A 459 -5.29 8.39 27.04
CA GLU A 459 -4.67 9.33 26.12
C GLU A 459 -4.43 8.68 24.75
N ILE A 460 -3.89 7.46 24.75
CA ILE A 460 -3.65 6.66 23.54
C ILE A 460 -4.96 6.41 22.80
N VAL A 461 -6.00 5.88 23.47
CA VAL A 461 -7.28 5.54 22.83
C VAL A 461 -7.90 6.73 22.12
N ARG A 462 -7.89 7.91 22.76
CA ARG A 462 -8.43 9.15 22.17
C ARG A 462 -7.67 9.60 20.93
N ALA A 463 -6.37 9.34 20.88
CA ALA A 463 -5.50 9.73 19.77
C ALA A 463 -5.45 8.71 18.62
N LEU A 464 -5.62 7.42 18.93
CA LEU A 464 -5.58 6.33 17.95
C LEU A 464 -6.57 6.56 16.80
N GLN A 465 -6.11 6.13 15.63
CA GLN A 465 -6.91 6.07 14.41
C GLN A 465 -8.03 5.05 14.58
N VAL A 466 -9.14 5.25 13.88
CA VAL A 466 -10.31 4.38 14.00
C VAL A 466 -10.69 3.79 12.64
N PRO A 467 -11.22 2.55 12.60
CA PRO A 467 -11.75 1.97 11.37
C PRO A 467 -12.77 2.91 10.71
N LEU A 468 -12.67 3.08 9.39
CA LEU A 468 -13.64 3.81 8.60
C LEU A 468 -14.94 3.01 8.49
N VAL A 469 -16.05 3.76 8.52
CA VAL A 469 -17.42 3.25 8.35
C VAL A 469 -17.56 2.67 6.95
N ASP A 470 -18.12 1.47 6.85
CA ASP A 470 -18.51 0.88 5.57
C ASP A 470 -19.65 1.69 4.93
N PRO A 471 -19.44 2.32 3.76
CA PRO A 471 -20.47 3.14 3.10
C PRO A 471 -21.66 2.30 2.59
N THR A 472 -21.55 0.98 2.55
CA THR A 472 -22.63 0.07 2.13
C THR A 472 -23.53 -0.37 3.28
N ASP A 473 -23.19 -0.03 4.53
CA ASP A 473 -24.01 -0.34 5.70
C ASP A 473 -25.25 0.55 5.76
N VAL A 474 -26.40 -0.04 6.15
CA VAL A 474 -27.69 0.66 6.25
C VAL A 474 -27.67 1.85 7.23
N GLY A 475 -26.77 1.83 8.22
CA GLY A 475 -26.58 2.89 9.20
C GLY A 475 -25.60 4.00 8.76
N ALA A 476 -24.92 3.86 7.60
CA ALA A 476 -23.88 4.79 7.17
C ALA A 476 -24.38 6.24 7.03
N ALA A 477 -25.60 6.43 6.54
CA ALA A 477 -26.21 7.75 6.38
C ALA A 477 -26.41 8.46 7.73
N VAL A 478 -26.88 7.74 8.76
CA VAL A 478 -27.03 8.27 10.12
C VAL A 478 -25.67 8.64 10.70
N LEU A 479 -24.66 7.79 10.48
CA LEU A 479 -23.32 8.02 11.00
C LEU A 479 -22.64 9.24 10.39
N SER A 480 -22.90 9.55 9.12
CA SER A 480 -22.34 10.72 8.44
C SER A 480 -22.66 12.04 9.15
N ALA A 481 -23.84 12.15 9.78
CA ALA A 481 -24.26 13.33 10.54
C ALA A 481 -23.57 13.43 11.92
N THR A 482 -23.03 12.33 12.45
CA THR A 482 -22.44 12.25 13.80
C THR A 482 -20.90 12.29 13.82
N VAL A 483 -20.25 12.41 12.66
CA VAL A 483 -18.78 12.33 12.52
C VAL A 483 -18.03 13.36 13.38
N LEU A 484 -18.62 14.54 13.59
CA LEU A 484 -18.02 15.65 14.35
C LEU A 484 -18.55 15.75 15.79
N SER A 485 -19.42 14.83 16.21
CA SER A 485 -20.05 14.86 17.53
C SER A 485 -19.11 14.32 18.61
N GLU A 486 -19.15 14.96 19.79
CA GLU A 486 -18.47 14.45 20.99
C GLU A 486 -19.07 13.10 21.43
N PRO A 487 -18.31 12.21 22.11
CA PRO A 487 -18.76 10.84 22.39
C PRO A 487 -20.14 10.73 23.05
N VAL A 488 -20.47 11.63 23.99
CA VAL A 488 -21.79 11.65 24.66
C VAL A 488 -22.90 12.02 23.68
N GLN A 489 -22.67 13.05 22.85
CA GLN A 489 -23.64 13.49 21.84
C GLN A 489 -23.87 12.39 20.79
N THR A 490 -22.80 11.70 20.38
CA THR A 490 -22.90 10.55 19.47
C THR A 490 -23.81 9.46 20.05
N LEU A 491 -23.64 9.10 21.33
CA LEU A 491 -24.50 8.11 21.99
C LEU A 491 -25.97 8.55 22.06
N ASP A 492 -26.23 9.82 22.35
CA ASP A 492 -27.59 10.37 22.42
C ASP A 492 -28.25 10.40 21.03
N SER A 493 -27.52 10.84 19.99
CA SER A 493 -28.00 10.84 18.61
C SER A 493 -28.29 9.43 18.09
N LEU A 494 -27.44 8.45 18.38
CA LEU A 494 -27.65 7.06 18.00
C LEU A 494 -28.85 6.43 18.72
N ARG A 495 -29.02 6.73 20.01
CA ARG A 495 -30.20 6.31 20.77
C ARG A 495 -31.47 6.92 20.19
N ALA A 496 -31.46 8.21 19.87
CA ALA A 496 -32.60 8.89 19.24
C ALA A 496 -32.93 8.30 17.86
N ALA A 497 -31.93 8.05 17.01
CA ALA A 497 -32.11 7.46 15.69
C ALA A 497 -32.75 6.06 15.77
N ARG A 498 -32.33 5.22 16.72
CA ARG A 498 -32.90 3.88 16.92
C ARG A 498 -34.35 3.89 17.42
N HIS A 499 -34.69 4.84 18.30
CA HIS A 499 -36.06 4.98 18.79
C HIS A 499 -36.99 5.67 17.78
N GLY A 500 -36.47 6.56 16.94
CA GLY A 500 -37.24 7.27 15.90
C GLY A 500 -37.44 6.47 14.60
N ALA A 501 -36.56 5.53 14.26
CA ALA A 501 -36.67 4.69 13.06
C ALA A 501 -37.84 3.68 13.10
N LEU A 502 -38.52 3.54 14.25
CA LEU A 502 -39.78 2.81 14.34
C LEU A 502 -40.92 3.53 13.59
N ASP A 503 -40.77 4.82 13.26
CA ASP A 503 -41.84 5.66 12.69
C ASP A 503 -41.54 6.25 11.28
N SER A 504 -40.39 6.00 10.65
CA SER A 504 -40.07 6.57 9.32
C SER A 504 -39.34 5.62 8.36
N GLU A 505 -39.93 5.42 7.18
CA GLU A 505 -39.38 4.85 5.95
C GLU A 505 -38.58 3.53 6.05
N GLY A 506 -39.25 2.40 6.34
CA GLY A 506 -38.92 1.06 5.81
C GLY A 506 -37.50 0.46 5.98
N ILE A 507 -36.54 1.17 6.57
CA ILE A 507 -35.13 0.78 6.70
C ILE A 507 -34.94 0.18 8.09
N ASP A 508 -34.68 -1.12 8.14
CA ASP A 508 -34.41 -1.83 9.37
C ASP A 508 -32.97 -1.59 9.85
N LEU A 509 -32.79 -0.53 10.65
CA LEU A 509 -31.50 -0.18 11.25
C LEU A 509 -30.95 -1.26 12.20
N THR A 510 -31.76 -2.24 12.62
CA THR A 510 -31.27 -3.34 13.47
C THR A 510 -30.28 -4.25 12.75
N GLN A 511 -30.29 -4.21 11.41
CA GLN A 511 -29.35 -4.96 10.57
C GLN A 511 -27.96 -4.31 10.51
N SER A 512 -27.84 -3.02 10.83
CA SER A 512 -26.57 -2.29 10.80
C SER A 512 -25.50 -2.94 11.69
N VAL A 513 -24.30 -3.07 11.14
CA VAL A 513 -23.09 -3.48 11.88
C VAL A 513 -22.33 -2.23 12.35
N GLU A 514 -22.43 -1.12 11.63
CA GLU A 514 -21.69 0.10 11.91
C GLU A 514 -22.27 0.92 13.10
N LEU A 515 -23.60 0.93 13.31
CA LEU A 515 -24.18 1.65 14.46
C LEU A 515 -23.68 1.11 15.81
N PRO A 516 -23.71 -0.22 16.09
CA PRO A 516 -23.17 -0.75 17.34
C PRO A 516 -21.64 -0.56 17.47
N LEU A 517 -20.90 -0.57 16.37
CA LEU A 517 -19.45 -0.27 16.38
C LEU A 517 -19.19 1.18 16.77
N MET A 518 -19.99 2.13 16.27
CA MET A 518 -19.89 3.53 16.68
C MET A 518 -20.28 3.74 18.15
N GLU A 519 -21.31 3.04 18.65
CA GLU A 519 -21.66 3.05 20.09
C GLU A 519 -20.48 2.54 20.94
N ALA A 520 -19.90 1.39 20.56
CA ALA A 520 -18.75 0.81 21.27
C ALA A 520 -17.56 1.78 21.27
N ARG A 521 -17.25 2.42 20.13
CA ARG A 521 -16.21 3.43 20.03
C ARG A 521 -16.44 4.61 20.98
N ALA A 522 -17.64 5.19 20.98
CA ALA A 522 -17.95 6.33 21.84
C ALA A 522 -17.84 5.96 23.33
N LEU A 523 -18.25 4.74 23.71
CA LEU A 523 -18.07 4.22 25.07
C LEU A 523 -16.59 4.03 25.45
N LEU A 524 -15.75 3.55 24.54
CA LEU A 524 -14.30 3.43 24.76
C LEU A 524 -13.62 4.79 24.89
N ASP A 525 -14.00 5.78 24.09
CA ASP A 525 -13.50 7.16 24.22
C ASP A 525 -13.87 7.81 25.58
N LEU A 526 -14.97 7.36 26.20
CA LEU A 526 -15.41 7.73 27.55
C LEU A 526 -14.81 6.85 28.67
N GLY A 527 -14.12 5.76 28.34
CA GLY A 527 -13.57 4.81 29.31
C GLY A 527 -14.58 3.82 29.89
N ASP A 528 -15.82 3.74 29.36
CA ASP A 528 -16.84 2.78 29.79
C ASP A 528 -16.63 1.41 29.11
N VAL A 529 -15.55 0.74 29.49
CA VAL A 529 -15.11 -0.52 28.88
C VAL A 529 -16.17 -1.61 29.04
N ALA A 530 -16.82 -1.70 30.21
CA ALA A 530 -17.80 -2.75 30.49
C ALA A 530 -19.03 -2.68 29.57
N LYS A 531 -19.53 -1.49 29.24
CA LYS A 531 -20.61 -1.35 28.24
C LYS A 531 -20.10 -1.60 26.82
N ALA A 532 -18.92 -1.12 26.47
CA ALA A 532 -18.33 -1.34 25.16
C ALA A 532 -18.13 -2.83 24.86
N THR A 533 -17.53 -3.60 25.78
CA THR A 533 -17.31 -5.04 25.61
C THR A 533 -18.61 -5.81 25.42
N ARG A 534 -19.65 -5.51 26.22
CA ARG A 534 -20.98 -6.14 26.03
C ARG A 534 -21.55 -5.88 24.63
N LYS A 535 -21.41 -4.65 24.11
CA LYS A 535 -21.86 -4.30 22.75
C LYS A 535 -21.07 -5.05 21.68
N LEU A 536 -19.75 -5.19 21.86
CA LEU A 536 -18.91 -5.95 20.95
C LEU A 536 -19.26 -7.44 20.95
N ASP A 537 -19.49 -8.04 22.13
CA ASP A 537 -19.87 -9.46 22.25
C ASP A 537 -21.25 -9.74 21.64
N GLU A 538 -22.24 -8.87 21.91
CA GLU A 538 -23.57 -8.93 21.29
C GLU A 538 -23.48 -8.88 19.75
N LEU A 539 -22.64 -7.99 19.22
CA LEU A 539 -22.42 -7.88 17.77
C LEU A 539 -21.67 -9.11 17.22
N ALA A 540 -20.62 -9.56 17.91
CA ALA A 540 -19.82 -10.72 17.52
C ALA A 540 -20.65 -12.01 17.47
N ALA A 541 -21.64 -12.16 18.36
CA ALA A 541 -22.57 -13.30 18.32
C ALA A 541 -23.40 -13.34 17.01
N ARG A 542 -23.64 -12.18 16.38
CA ARG A 542 -24.41 -12.05 15.13
C ARG A 542 -23.54 -12.17 13.88
N VAL A 543 -22.37 -11.51 13.85
CA VAL A 543 -21.55 -11.38 12.61
C VAL A 543 -20.16 -12.03 12.70
N GLY A 544 -19.82 -12.64 13.83
CA GLY A 544 -18.51 -13.17 14.13
C GLY A 544 -17.47 -12.09 14.46
N TRP A 545 -16.28 -12.52 14.89
CA TRP A 545 -15.14 -11.64 15.16
C TRP A 545 -14.46 -11.19 13.87
N ARG A 546 -15.06 -10.20 13.19
CA ARG A 546 -14.41 -9.51 12.06
C ARG A 546 -13.32 -8.57 12.60
N TRP A 547 -12.35 -8.22 11.74
CA TRP A 547 -11.18 -7.43 12.15
C TRP A 547 -11.52 -6.10 12.86
N ARG A 548 -12.63 -5.42 12.48
CA ARG A 548 -13.09 -4.19 13.16
C ARG A 548 -13.51 -4.45 14.62
N LEU A 549 -14.16 -5.58 14.89
CA LEU A 549 -14.51 -5.98 16.26
C LEU A 549 -13.26 -6.34 17.06
N VAL A 550 -12.32 -7.06 16.42
CA VAL A 550 -11.02 -7.40 17.01
C VAL A 550 -10.23 -6.13 17.38
N TRP A 551 -10.27 -5.11 16.52
CA TRP A 551 -9.68 -3.80 16.81
C TRP A 551 -10.26 -3.16 18.08
N PHE A 552 -11.59 -3.01 18.17
CA PHE A 552 -12.20 -2.39 19.36
C PHE A 552 -12.09 -3.26 20.61
N ARG A 553 -11.98 -4.58 20.45
CA ARG A 553 -11.64 -5.49 21.55
C ARG A 553 -10.23 -5.22 22.08
N ALA A 554 -9.24 -5.11 21.19
CA ALA A 554 -7.86 -4.76 21.57
C ALA A 554 -7.80 -3.40 22.29
N VAL A 555 -8.58 -2.41 21.83
CA VAL A 555 -8.73 -1.10 22.51
C VAL A 555 -9.33 -1.24 23.91
N SER A 556 -10.31 -2.13 24.10
CA SER A 556 -10.91 -2.43 25.40
C SER A 556 -9.90 -3.07 26.37
N GLU A 557 -9.09 -4.00 25.85
CA GLU A 557 -8.04 -4.71 26.59
C GLU A 557 -6.90 -3.75 26.98
N LEU A 558 -6.54 -2.81 26.10
CA LEU A 558 -5.59 -1.73 26.41
C LEU A 558 -6.06 -0.86 27.59
N LEU A 559 -7.33 -0.48 27.62
CA LEU A 559 -7.92 0.32 28.72
C LEU A 559 -8.02 -0.45 30.04
N THR A 560 -8.10 -1.77 29.99
CA THR A 560 -8.15 -2.65 31.18
C THR A 560 -6.78 -3.15 31.62
N ALA A 561 -5.71 -2.68 30.96
CA ALA A 561 -4.33 -3.10 31.19
C ALA A 561 -4.07 -4.60 30.94
N ASP A 562 -4.88 -5.25 30.11
CA ASP A 562 -4.60 -6.59 29.57
C ASP A 562 -3.76 -6.47 28.28
N TYR A 563 -2.49 -6.12 28.47
CA TYR A 563 -1.59 -5.80 27.36
C TYR A 563 -1.24 -7.03 26.49
N ASP A 564 -1.26 -8.23 27.06
CA ASP A 564 -0.98 -9.47 26.33
C ASP A 564 -2.10 -9.76 25.31
N SER A 565 -3.36 -9.68 25.75
CA SER A 565 -4.51 -9.83 24.86
C SER A 565 -4.59 -8.70 23.83
N ALA A 566 -4.35 -7.45 24.26
CA ALA A 566 -4.34 -6.30 23.36
C ALA A 566 -3.28 -6.47 22.25
N THR A 567 -2.06 -6.88 22.61
CA THR A 567 -0.96 -7.13 21.66
C THR A 567 -1.34 -8.23 20.67
N LYS A 568 -1.93 -9.33 21.15
CA LYS A 568 -2.39 -10.43 20.29
C LYS A 568 -3.44 -9.95 19.28
N HIS A 569 -4.47 -9.25 19.74
CA HIS A 569 -5.56 -8.81 18.85
C HIS A 569 -5.14 -7.68 17.91
N PHE A 570 -4.29 -6.73 18.34
CA PHE A 570 -3.70 -5.76 17.42
C PHE A 570 -2.79 -6.42 16.37
N THR A 571 -2.06 -7.47 16.74
CA THR A 571 -1.26 -8.26 15.80
C THR A 571 -2.14 -8.97 14.77
N GLU A 572 -3.28 -9.53 15.19
CA GLU A 572 -4.26 -10.14 14.28
C GLU A 572 -4.82 -9.11 13.27
N VAL A 573 -5.08 -7.88 13.72
CA VAL A 573 -5.47 -6.79 12.83
C VAL A 573 -4.32 -6.41 11.90
N LEU A 574 -3.07 -6.37 12.36
CA LEU A 574 -1.90 -6.09 11.52
C LEU A 574 -1.66 -7.19 10.47
N ASP A 575 -1.84 -8.46 10.83
CA ASP A 575 -1.73 -9.59 9.90
C ASP A 575 -2.83 -9.56 8.84
N THR A 576 -4.01 -9.07 9.22
CA THR A 576 -5.08 -8.75 8.27
C THR A 576 -4.69 -7.55 7.41
N LEU A 577 -4.23 -6.45 8.00
CA LEU A 577 -4.02 -5.16 7.33
C LEU A 577 -2.54 -4.74 7.40
N PRO A 578 -1.64 -5.44 6.69
CA PRO A 578 -0.21 -5.25 6.85
C PRO A 578 0.30 -3.89 6.38
N GLY A 579 -0.42 -3.24 5.46
CA GLY A 579 -0.06 -1.92 4.93
C GLY A 579 -0.52 -0.75 5.80
N GLU A 580 -1.24 -1.00 6.89
CA GLU A 580 -1.80 0.06 7.74
C GLU A 580 -0.82 0.45 8.86
N LEU A 581 -0.70 1.76 9.10
CA LEU A 581 0.11 2.32 10.19
C LEU A 581 -0.61 2.26 11.54
N ALA A 582 -1.94 2.27 11.55
CA ALA A 582 -2.76 2.29 12.77
C ALA A 582 -2.50 1.11 13.73
N PRO A 583 -2.54 -0.16 13.28
CA PRO A 583 -2.20 -1.29 14.15
C PRO A 583 -0.74 -1.28 14.60
N LYS A 584 0.19 -0.76 13.80
CA LYS A 584 1.60 -0.61 14.23
C LYS A 584 1.73 0.40 15.36
N LEU A 585 1.06 1.55 15.24
CA LEU A 585 1.06 2.58 16.28
C LEU A 585 0.42 2.06 17.58
N ALA A 586 -0.68 1.31 17.47
CA ALA A 586 -1.33 0.69 18.63
C ALA A 586 -0.45 -0.37 19.32
N LEU A 587 0.24 -1.21 18.54
CA LEU A 587 1.22 -2.17 19.08
C LEU A 587 2.38 -1.46 19.78
N ALA A 588 2.93 -0.41 19.17
CA ALA A 588 4.01 0.37 19.78
C ALA A 588 3.59 0.98 21.13
N ALA A 589 2.41 1.59 21.18
CA ALA A 589 1.87 2.19 22.40
C ALA A 589 1.53 1.14 23.47
N THR A 590 1.05 -0.04 23.06
CA THR A 590 0.76 -1.16 23.97
C THR A 590 2.05 -1.72 24.57
N ALA A 591 3.09 -1.92 23.74
CA ALA A 591 4.41 -2.35 24.15
C ALA A 591 5.07 -1.37 25.14
N GLU A 592 4.92 -0.06 24.89
CA GLU A 592 5.42 0.99 25.78
C GLU A 592 4.71 0.96 27.16
N LEU A 593 3.39 0.77 27.20
CA LEU A 593 2.64 0.63 28.45
C LEU A 593 2.99 -0.67 29.20
N ALA A 594 3.26 -1.75 28.47
CA ALA A 594 3.66 -3.03 29.03
C ALA A 594 5.12 -3.05 29.52
N GLY A 595 5.95 -2.11 29.07
CA GLY A 595 7.38 -2.07 29.39
C GLY A 595 8.17 -3.19 28.69
N THR A 596 7.73 -3.62 27.51
CA THR A 596 8.47 -4.56 26.66
C THR A 596 9.61 -3.85 25.91
N ALA A 597 10.31 -4.53 25.00
CA ALA A 597 11.38 -3.93 24.18
C ALA A 597 10.99 -3.75 22.69
N ASP A 598 9.78 -4.19 22.31
CA ASP A 598 9.34 -4.24 20.91
C ASP A 598 8.74 -2.91 20.40
N GLU A 599 8.52 -1.93 21.27
CA GLU A 599 7.90 -0.63 20.94
C GLU A 599 8.71 0.16 19.91
N GLY A 600 10.05 0.12 20.01
CA GLY A 600 10.95 0.89 19.15
C GLY A 600 10.79 0.53 17.67
N LYS A 601 10.63 -0.76 17.34
CA LYS A 601 10.51 -1.24 15.95
C LYS A 601 9.28 -0.68 15.25
N PHE A 602 8.14 -0.69 15.94
CA PHE A 602 6.88 -0.21 15.37
C PHE A 602 6.83 1.32 15.31
N TYR A 603 7.32 2.01 16.36
CA TYR A 603 7.45 3.47 16.30
C TYR A 603 8.38 3.92 15.16
N ASP A 604 9.51 3.25 14.97
CA ASP A 604 10.43 3.52 13.86
C ASP A 604 9.77 3.33 12.49
N THR A 605 9.04 2.23 12.30
CA THR A 605 8.33 1.97 11.03
C THR A 605 7.27 3.04 10.75
N VAL A 606 6.49 3.43 11.75
CA VAL A 606 5.45 4.46 11.59
C VAL A 606 6.08 5.83 11.33
N TRP A 607 7.10 6.20 12.12
CA TRP A 607 7.77 7.48 11.98
C TRP A 607 8.49 7.61 10.65
N SER A 608 9.34 6.64 10.27
CA SER A 608 10.05 6.66 8.99
C SER A 608 9.10 6.76 7.78
N THR A 609 7.89 6.23 7.89
CA THR A 609 6.89 6.27 6.81
C THR A 609 6.14 7.61 6.75
N ASP A 610 5.77 8.19 7.89
CA ASP A 610 4.97 9.42 7.96
C ASP A 610 5.31 10.29 9.18
N HIS A 611 6.05 11.39 8.96
CA HIS A 611 6.36 12.40 9.98
C HIS A 611 5.14 13.22 10.45
N GLY A 612 3.97 13.04 9.84
CA GLY A 612 2.70 13.56 10.35
C GLY A 612 2.19 12.83 11.59
N VAL A 613 2.66 11.59 11.85
CA VAL A 613 2.28 10.81 13.03
C VAL A 613 3.19 11.16 14.20
N ILE A 614 3.00 12.37 14.76
CA ILE A 614 3.87 12.95 15.80
C ILE A 614 4.05 12.03 17.02
N SER A 615 3.03 11.32 17.45
CA SER A 615 3.14 10.37 18.56
C SER A 615 4.17 9.28 18.33
N ALA A 616 4.38 8.85 17.08
CA ALA A 616 5.41 7.88 16.76
C ALA A 616 6.82 8.47 16.92
N GLY A 617 7.04 9.72 16.51
CA GLY A 617 8.34 10.39 16.69
C GLY A 617 8.71 10.56 18.17
N PHE A 618 7.76 10.99 19.01
CA PHE A 618 7.99 11.10 20.46
C PHE A 618 8.16 9.72 21.13
N GLY A 619 7.37 8.72 20.73
CA GLY A 619 7.51 7.33 21.21
C GLY A 619 8.86 6.72 20.84
N LEU A 620 9.30 6.89 19.59
CA LEU A 620 10.62 6.44 19.12
C LEU A 620 11.75 7.10 19.90
N ALA A 621 11.68 8.43 20.10
CA ALA A 621 12.68 9.17 20.86
C ALA A 621 12.77 8.67 22.31
N ARG A 622 11.64 8.32 22.94
CA ARG A 622 11.65 7.71 24.28
C ARG A 622 12.29 6.32 24.28
N ALA A 623 11.95 5.47 23.32
CA ALA A 623 12.53 4.14 23.19
C ALA A 623 14.06 4.19 22.97
N GLN A 624 14.53 5.08 22.09
CA GLN A 624 15.96 5.30 21.84
C GLN A 624 16.69 5.85 23.07
N SER A 625 16.08 6.81 23.78
CA SER A 625 16.62 7.34 25.03
C SER A 625 16.71 6.28 26.13
N ALA A 626 15.70 5.42 26.26
CA ALA A 626 15.69 4.29 27.20
C ALA A 626 16.76 3.23 26.87
N ALA A 627 17.05 3.02 25.58
CA ALA A 627 18.15 2.18 25.11
C ALA A 627 19.55 2.83 25.26
N GLY A 628 19.62 4.10 25.71
CA GLY A 628 20.84 4.87 25.90
C GLY A 628 21.30 5.69 24.69
N ASP A 629 20.66 5.54 23.52
CA ASP A 629 20.97 6.32 22.31
C ASP A 629 20.17 7.63 22.27
N ARG A 630 20.57 8.55 23.16
CA ARG A 630 19.95 9.87 23.27
C ARG A 630 20.21 10.77 22.05
N ASP A 631 21.30 10.54 21.32
CA ASP A 631 21.60 11.31 20.11
C ASP A 631 20.66 10.92 18.97
N ALA A 632 20.30 9.63 18.86
CA ALA A 632 19.22 9.20 17.96
C ALA A 632 17.89 9.83 18.35
N ALA A 633 17.55 9.85 19.65
CA ALA A 633 16.30 10.46 20.14
C ALA A 633 16.19 11.93 19.72
N VAL A 634 17.30 12.68 19.83
CA VAL A 634 17.36 14.09 19.40
C VAL A 634 17.22 14.22 17.88
N ARG A 635 17.86 13.35 17.08
CA ARG A 635 17.69 13.35 15.62
C ARG A 635 16.25 13.10 15.22
N THR A 636 15.58 12.12 15.83
CA THR A 636 14.17 11.81 15.60
C THR A 636 13.26 13.01 15.95
N LEU A 637 13.49 13.65 17.10
CA LEU A 637 12.73 14.86 17.47
C LEU A 637 13.02 16.04 16.54
N ASP A 638 14.21 16.11 15.95
CA ASP A 638 14.58 17.15 14.99
C ASP A 638 13.85 17.00 13.65
N GLU A 639 13.35 15.80 13.32
CA GLU A 639 12.59 15.50 12.11
C GLU A 639 11.11 15.94 12.21
N VAL A 640 10.65 16.34 13.39
CA VAL A 640 9.31 16.90 13.59
C VAL A 640 9.12 18.13 12.68
N PRO A 641 8.09 18.15 11.81
CA PRO A 641 7.91 19.25 10.86
C PRO A 641 7.71 20.60 11.55
N ALA A 642 8.33 21.66 11.03
CA ALA A 642 8.19 23.03 11.54
C ALA A 642 6.75 23.58 11.45
N THR A 643 5.92 22.99 10.58
CA THR A 643 4.48 23.31 10.46
C THR A 643 3.62 22.67 11.56
N SER A 644 4.17 21.73 12.33
CA SER A 644 3.46 21.08 13.43
C SER A 644 3.35 22.00 14.64
N ARG A 645 2.18 22.05 15.27
CA ARG A 645 1.99 22.71 16.58
C ARG A 645 2.89 22.14 17.69
N HIS A 646 3.40 20.93 17.50
CA HIS A 646 4.27 20.24 18.45
C HIS A 646 5.77 20.47 18.18
N PHE A 647 6.13 21.29 17.19
CA PHE A 647 7.52 21.59 16.86
C PHE A 647 8.27 22.21 18.05
N THR A 648 7.69 23.22 18.69
CA THR A 648 8.25 23.85 19.90
C THR A 648 8.49 22.81 20.99
N THR A 649 7.47 21.99 21.31
CA THR A 649 7.60 20.92 22.29
C THR A 649 8.70 19.93 21.93
N ALA A 650 8.86 19.56 20.65
CA ALA A 650 9.92 18.66 20.21
C ALA A 650 11.32 19.25 20.45
N ARG A 651 11.53 20.53 20.12
CA ARG A 651 12.80 21.24 20.36
C ARG A 651 13.16 21.31 21.84
N LEU A 652 12.17 21.62 22.66
CA LEU A 652 12.29 21.62 24.12
C LEU A 652 12.59 20.22 24.66
N THR A 653 11.90 19.20 24.17
CA THR A 653 12.13 17.79 24.54
C THR A 653 13.52 17.33 24.17
N SER A 654 14.05 17.72 23.00
CA SER A 654 15.43 17.43 22.60
C SER A 654 16.44 18.05 23.56
N ALA A 655 16.22 19.31 23.98
CA ALA A 655 17.11 19.98 24.94
C ALA A 655 17.10 19.25 26.30
N VAL A 656 15.92 18.86 26.79
CA VAL A 656 15.82 18.12 28.06
C VAL A 656 16.43 16.71 27.93
N THR A 657 16.29 16.04 26.79
CA THR A 657 16.86 14.70 26.52
C THR A 657 18.39 14.71 26.49
N LEU A 658 19.00 15.81 26.03
CA LEU A 658 20.46 15.95 26.03
C LEU A 658 21.06 16.08 27.43
N LEU A 659 20.32 16.68 28.36
CA LEU A 659 20.84 17.11 29.67
C LEU A 659 20.37 16.23 30.82
N SER A 660 19.13 15.76 30.78
CA SER A 660 18.49 15.11 31.93
C SER A 660 18.95 13.66 32.11
N GLY A 661 19.15 13.25 33.36
CA GLY A 661 19.47 11.86 33.71
C GLY A 661 20.86 11.40 33.29
N ARG A 662 21.78 12.33 33.02
CA ARG A 662 23.21 12.07 32.78
C ARG A 662 24.03 12.53 34.00
N SER A 663 25.15 11.85 34.27
CA SER A 663 26.14 12.38 35.21
C SER A 663 26.92 13.54 34.59
N SER A 664 27.54 14.40 35.40
CA SER A 664 28.38 15.51 34.92
C SER A 664 29.50 15.04 33.99
N SER A 665 29.98 13.80 34.15
CA SER A 665 31.01 13.17 33.32
C SER A 665 30.54 12.72 31.94
N GLU A 666 29.24 12.49 31.74
CA GLU A 666 28.66 12.05 30.46
C GLU A 666 28.20 13.22 29.57
N ILE A 667 28.08 14.41 30.16
CA ILE A 667 27.68 15.63 29.47
C ILE A 667 28.93 16.28 28.86
N THR A 668 28.87 16.56 27.56
CA THR A 668 29.93 17.27 26.84
C THR A 668 29.54 18.73 26.63
N GLU A 669 30.51 19.60 26.41
CA GLU A 669 30.23 21.00 26.02
C GLU A 669 29.32 21.05 24.78
N GLN A 670 29.51 20.12 23.84
CA GLN A 670 28.70 20.03 22.63
C GLN A 670 27.22 19.72 22.94
N HIS A 671 26.93 18.82 23.89
CA HIS A 671 25.54 18.56 24.32
C HIS A 671 24.88 19.80 24.91
N ILE A 672 25.60 20.56 25.75
CA ILE A 672 25.11 21.81 26.36
C ILE A 672 24.82 22.84 25.28
N ARG A 673 25.75 23.03 24.34
CA ARG A 673 25.56 23.91 23.19
C ARG A 673 24.37 23.52 22.33
N ASP A 674 24.17 22.22 22.12
CA ASP A 674 23.10 21.70 21.29
C ASP A 674 21.73 21.87 21.95
N ALA A 675 21.66 21.73 23.26
CA ALA A 675 20.48 22.08 24.04
C ALA A 675 20.22 23.61 24.01
N ALA A 676 21.26 24.42 24.23
CA ALA A 676 21.16 25.88 24.19
C ALA A 676 20.66 26.40 22.84
N ARG A 677 21.23 25.93 21.72
CA ARG A 677 20.84 26.34 20.35
C ARG A 677 19.36 26.07 20.07
N ARG A 678 18.81 24.97 20.57
CA ARG A 678 17.39 24.61 20.38
C ARG A 678 16.46 25.53 21.16
N VAL A 679 16.87 25.94 22.35
CA VAL A 679 16.09 26.83 23.22
C VAL A 679 16.21 28.29 22.77
N GLU A 680 17.38 28.71 22.30
CA GLU A 680 17.64 30.07 21.81
C GLU A 680 16.84 30.43 20.55
N ALA A 681 16.53 29.43 19.72
CA ALA A 681 15.70 29.62 18.53
C ALA A 681 14.22 29.88 18.84
N LEU A 682 13.79 29.72 20.09
CA LEU A 682 12.39 29.86 20.52
C LEU A 682 12.20 31.20 21.24
N PRO A 683 11.07 31.90 21.02
CA PRO A 683 10.79 33.14 21.73
C PRO A 683 10.42 32.86 23.19
N ASP A 684 10.77 33.78 24.10
CA ASP A 684 10.50 33.66 25.54
C ASP A 684 8.99 33.62 25.88
N THR A 685 8.11 33.93 24.92
CA THR A 685 6.65 33.85 25.06
C THR A 685 6.11 32.43 25.00
N GLU A 686 6.87 31.48 24.44
CA GLU A 686 6.43 30.09 24.34
C GLU A 686 6.41 29.42 25.71
N PRO A 687 5.36 28.61 26.02
CA PRO A 687 5.31 27.85 27.25
C PRO A 687 6.55 26.99 27.44
N ARG A 688 7.01 26.87 28.70
CA ARG A 688 8.18 26.06 29.10
C ARG A 688 9.55 26.50 28.57
N VAL A 689 9.66 27.58 27.80
CA VAL A 689 10.99 28.10 27.39
C VAL A 689 11.79 28.56 28.61
N LEU A 690 11.19 29.34 29.51
CA LEU A 690 11.88 29.89 30.69
C LEU A 690 12.45 28.81 31.64
N GLN A 691 11.67 27.77 31.93
CA GLN A 691 12.13 26.66 32.78
C GLN A 691 13.26 25.85 32.12
N ILE A 692 13.19 25.61 30.81
CA ILE A 692 14.24 24.87 30.09
C ILE A 692 15.50 25.73 29.90
N ARG A 693 15.38 27.06 29.75
CA ARG A 693 16.52 27.98 29.82
C ARG A 693 17.24 27.87 31.16
N ALA A 694 16.47 27.87 32.26
CA ALA A 694 17.02 27.70 33.61
C ALA A 694 17.74 26.34 33.76
N LEU A 695 17.15 25.26 33.24
CA LEU A 695 17.76 23.92 33.23
C LEU A 695 19.09 23.93 32.47
N VAL A 696 19.12 24.44 31.23
CA VAL A 696 20.33 24.47 30.40
C VAL A 696 21.46 25.26 31.05
N LEU A 697 21.15 26.45 31.59
CA LEU A 697 22.14 27.30 32.27
C LEU A 697 22.64 26.65 33.57
N GLY A 698 21.74 26.02 34.34
CA GLY A 698 22.10 25.27 35.54
C GLY A 698 23.05 24.11 35.23
N THR A 699 22.71 23.29 34.23
CA THR A 699 23.59 22.18 33.81
C THR A 699 24.93 22.67 33.27
N ALA A 700 24.96 23.79 32.54
CA ALA A 700 26.21 24.39 32.08
C ALA A 700 27.08 24.89 33.24
N MET A 701 26.46 25.44 34.29
CA MET A 701 27.15 25.89 35.51
C MET A 701 27.74 24.71 36.28
N ASP A 702 26.97 23.64 36.45
CA ASP A 702 27.44 22.41 37.11
C ASP A 702 28.58 21.75 36.31
N TRP A 703 28.51 21.79 34.97
CA TRP A 703 29.56 21.25 34.10
C TRP A 703 30.89 22.02 34.19
N LEU A 704 30.85 23.35 34.36
CA LEU A 704 32.06 24.17 34.54
C LEU A 704 32.82 23.87 35.84
N ALA A 705 32.18 23.27 36.84
CA ALA A 705 32.86 22.90 38.08
C ALA A 705 34.01 21.91 37.82
N ASP A 706 33.85 21.04 36.82
CA ASP A 706 34.80 19.98 36.48
C ASP A 706 35.50 20.19 35.13
N ASN A 707 35.09 21.20 34.33
CA ASN A 707 35.53 21.37 32.94
C ASN A 707 35.79 22.84 32.55
N THR A 708 36.56 23.03 31.47
CA THR A 708 36.82 24.35 30.88
C THR A 708 36.06 24.53 29.57
N ALA A 709 35.33 25.63 29.44
CA ALA A 709 34.61 25.96 28.20
C ALA A 709 35.56 26.42 27.09
N SER A 710 35.24 26.02 25.85
CA SER A 710 35.90 26.49 24.62
C SER A 710 35.11 27.58 23.88
N THR A 711 33.86 27.83 24.30
CA THR A 711 32.93 28.81 23.70
C THR A 711 32.78 30.06 24.57
N ASN A 712 32.43 31.20 23.97
CA ASN A 712 32.34 32.49 24.68
C ASN A 712 31.01 32.71 25.43
N HIS A 713 29.90 32.09 25.01
CA HIS A 713 28.57 32.33 25.61
C HIS A 713 27.61 31.14 25.48
N ILE A 714 26.60 31.09 26.34
CA ILE A 714 25.42 30.19 26.29
C ILE A 714 24.16 31.02 26.56
N LEU A 715 23.17 30.93 25.67
CA LEU A 715 21.87 31.60 25.81
C LEU A 715 21.98 33.13 26.07
N GLY A 716 22.99 33.76 25.48
CA GLY A 716 23.30 35.19 25.62
C GLY A 716 24.17 35.56 26.84
N PHE A 717 24.52 34.62 27.71
CA PHE A 717 25.38 34.85 28.89
C PHE A 717 26.81 34.38 28.65
N PRO A 718 27.85 35.09 29.13
CA PRO A 718 29.23 34.62 29.03
C PRO A 718 29.39 33.21 29.61
N PHE A 719 30.13 32.35 28.91
CA PHE A 719 30.38 30.97 29.36
C PHE A 719 31.51 30.95 30.41
N THR A 720 31.26 31.66 31.50
CA THR A 720 32.11 31.74 32.69
C THR A 720 31.24 31.44 33.90
N GLU A 721 31.85 31.04 35.02
CA GLU A 721 31.12 30.79 36.27
C GLU A 721 30.23 32.00 36.63
N HIS A 722 30.79 33.21 36.55
CA HIS A 722 30.06 34.45 36.81
C HIS A 722 28.91 34.70 35.83
N GLY A 723 29.13 34.48 34.53
CA GLY A 723 28.11 34.71 33.50
C GLY A 723 26.94 33.73 33.60
N LEU A 724 27.22 32.46 33.88
CA LEU A 724 26.19 31.44 34.07
C LEU A 724 25.42 31.66 35.37
N GLN A 725 26.08 32.04 36.48
CA GLN A 725 25.41 32.42 37.73
C GLN A 725 24.41 33.56 37.51
N LEU A 726 24.81 34.60 36.76
CA LEU A 726 23.93 35.72 36.40
C LEU A 726 22.75 35.25 35.54
N GLY A 727 22.99 34.32 34.61
CA GLY A 727 21.95 33.74 33.74
C GLY A 727 20.94 32.88 34.50
N VAL A 728 21.41 32.02 35.40
CA VAL A 728 20.56 31.22 36.28
C VAL A 728 19.75 32.12 37.21
N GLU A 729 20.38 33.11 37.85
CA GLU A 729 19.68 34.11 38.68
C GLU A 729 18.57 34.82 37.90
N ALA A 730 18.88 35.34 36.70
CA ALA A 730 17.92 36.03 35.86
C ALA A 730 16.73 35.12 35.47
N SER A 731 17.01 33.87 35.13
CA SER A 731 15.99 32.89 34.75
C SER A 731 15.07 32.54 35.94
N LEU A 732 15.64 32.29 37.12
CA LEU A 732 14.89 32.01 38.35
C LEU A 732 14.04 33.21 38.79
N ARG A 733 14.57 34.45 38.71
CA ARG A 733 13.78 35.66 38.98
C ARG A 733 12.66 35.87 37.95
N SER A 734 12.86 35.44 36.71
CA SER A 734 11.80 35.45 35.69
C SER A 734 10.69 34.46 36.05
N LEU A 735 11.05 33.21 36.39
CA LEU A 735 10.10 32.19 36.85
C LEU A 735 9.34 32.65 38.10
N ALA A 736 10.02 33.29 39.06
CA ALA A 736 9.38 33.80 40.28
C ALA A 736 8.29 34.84 40.00
N ARG A 737 8.39 35.62 38.91
CA ARG A 737 7.36 36.60 38.53
C ARG A 737 6.08 35.96 37.99
N VAL A 738 6.19 34.77 37.41
CA VAL A 738 5.06 34.03 36.80
C VAL A 738 4.61 32.83 37.64
N ALA A 739 5.25 32.57 38.78
CA ALA A 739 4.90 31.48 39.67
C ALA A 739 3.44 31.60 40.16
N PRO A 740 2.64 30.50 40.11
CA PRO A 740 1.22 30.54 40.43
C PRO A 740 0.95 30.68 41.93
N THR A 741 1.92 30.33 42.78
CA THR A 741 1.79 30.39 44.24
C THR A 741 2.86 31.29 44.85
N GLN A 742 2.48 32.00 45.92
CA GLN A 742 3.41 32.87 46.64
C GLN A 742 4.53 32.08 47.33
N SER A 743 4.23 30.87 47.82
CA SER A 743 5.23 29.97 48.42
C SER A 743 6.32 29.58 47.43
N HIS A 744 5.94 29.18 46.21
CA HIS A 744 6.92 28.82 45.18
C HIS A 744 7.70 30.04 44.68
N ARG A 745 7.05 31.20 44.57
CA ARG A 745 7.73 32.46 44.28
C ARG A 745 8.85 32.75 45.28
N TYR A 746 8.62 32.57 46.58
CA TYR A 746 9.67 32.74 47.59
C TYR A 746 10.80 31.73 47.43
N ALA A 747 10.47 30.45 47.21
CA ALA A 747 11.47 29.41 46.99
C ALA A 747 12.38 29.72 45.78
N LEU A 748 11.81 30.19 44.67
CA LEU A 748 12.58 30.61 43.49
C LEU A 748 13.45 31.84 43.75
N VAL A 749 12.96 32.81 44.54
CA VAL A 749 13.74 33.99 44.94
C VAL A 749 14.91 33.60 45.83
N ASP A 750 14.69 32.68 46.78
CA ASP A 750 15.75 32.18 47.66
C ASP A 750 16.81 31.41 46.87
N LEU A 751 16.40 30.57 45.92
CA LEU A 751 17.31 29.87 45.01
C LEU A 751 18.08 30.86 44.11
N ALA A 752 17.42 31.91 43.61
CA ALA A 752 18.09 32.95 42.85
C ALA A 752 19.14 33.70 43.69
N ASN A 753 18.86 33.92 44.97
CA ASN A 753 19.80 34.56 45.89
C ASN A 753 20.99 33.66 46.24
N SER A 754 20.80 32.33 46.32
CA SER A 754 21.90 31.40 46.60
C SER A 754 22.87 31.22 45.44
N VAL A 755 22.40 31.40 44.20
CA VAL A 755 23.23 31.27 42.98
C VAL A 755 23.87 32.61 42.57
N ARG A 756 23.49 33.72 43.24
CA ARG A 756 23.96 35.06 42.91
C ARG A 756 25.49 35.16 43.01
N PRO A 757 26.18 35.71 42.00
CA PRO A 757 27.62 35.92 42.07
C PRO A 757 27.95 36.94 43.18
N MET A 758 28.97 36.64 43.99
CA MET A 758 29.49 37.60 44.97
C MET A 758 29.98 38.85 44.25
N SER A 759 29.38 40.00 44.56
CA SER A 759 29.83 41.28 44.00
C SER A 759 31.23 41.59 44.55
N THR A 760 32.24 41.59 43.69
CA THR A 760 33.55 42.18 44.01
C THR A 760 33.41 43.70 43.95
N PHE A 761 33.02 44.31 45.06
CA PHE A 761 33.19 45.75 45.30
C PHE A 761 34.52 46.02 45.98
#